data_AF-A0A960S9R8-F1
#
_entry.id   AF-A0A960S9R8-F1
#
_cell.length_a   1.000
_cell.length_b   1.000
_cell.length_c   1.000
_cell.angle_alpha   90.00
_cell.angle_beta   90.00
_cell.angle_gamma   90.00
#
_symmetry.space_group_name_H-M   'P 1'
#
loop_
_entity.id
_entity.type
_entity.pdbx_description
1 polymer ?
#
loop_
_entity_poly.entity_id
_entity_poly.type
_entity_poly.pdbx_seq_one_letter_code
_entity_poly.pdbx_strand_id
1 'polypeptide(L)'
;YEDTPEYQEFKSVFGMTLDQLKEPGKLKDAVKFVQANIAKKLKIQYEMVAEKVNFTTERLTSNGMALIDQLKSRRGMSGTPWNVSGYDRKLATNYLPDKGTEGIILEMLQQKVDDIKHLHTSDFSSVTAFMDTVYKKHQHKDKIRGIIEAGGLFKTLGSNADVAQALMSYLKTENPAIEGILFFHTDPGQKQPDTLYVWRKDAKYPERIGGSSVENLSSKGLDPKKYFVYYDERHTTGTDILQMPDAINLFTYDVQMIRRTMAQGIMRLRQFLFSQNVELVISETAKQSIYNEGKTLRDLIYHAEKVQSIRKSHDMVRYFRQQIDNVFRRIAMERILANPTDVEVYRTFENYVVTKLKDDPYHQFGSLLAKGDTKAFLKAYLQHRYDRFPDKTGLDQAMTELKDHIDKATCLPEEWDEMAENLGVEQEVAVQVQQQVDQQLEQDREIEKEIELELQWYEACPYSRIERDMGLTREQFLGVVDRLKHAQPESVDVIPLSEQLKKFPYFKIDEATFDQLFTTPIFGTRRFFYSTDQTLPVFHKAQRPPNQILMVRTDRGFRFLCLSEHEARDVREHMQKEPRDDAWLIMPDYRSYLETSAPMPEYDEEQTIQNALLEINAFGGNITYLDQHIEETEMWIKNHSQVKIRFLKLRSARDKTQYQVLWRCPAIVKSDHELKHNPNCHVFEARMELEKNKRGNTHPASEDAIKDLNPRQLRDLNVKWVPHLKENQKEHLQPYQVPFLTFEQVKWLPVEMVKYLDKPEQIFHNNTFALSEDQVKRLEENQKHLIPFVNPDFYKHFTERWQVEAVDPSHIGKLSPAGWAYISPSQIKKLQPKSEQDVLELNNPEKYASLHGDYVLLIPEKDRDMITEEQIREITNSTLIQQFPWEYEMKWTGWIRPNMVAYIAENQVPYLKTPEQIANVIDQRVPRLDPKTQVPLIQEGQVPHLKGKEQFQAVVTKLVRHIPLNKVKHCSVAQLPHLRNGQIKCILTQEQFTNLTPQQMESIDDNQFQFIEEKHVRGLSKKQLLALQKARPGDWEKLRKGLVAEQITDFNSQEEYDLLGAEQLQSCLKEQWQVAFLKQEFQIQACPAALVCYLKKAQLQLISTKQFSSVTVKQLRRLIGHKKWDKFREKISEAQVNEFTKKKQVDILKPEQI
;
A
#
# COMPACT_ATOMS: atom_id res chain seq x y z
N TYR A 1 50.07 32.26 -38.05
CA TYR A 1 49.29 31.70 -36.93
C TYR A 1 47.92 32.32 -36.91
N GLU A 2 47.80 33.65 -36.90
CA GLU A 2 46.47 34.28 -36.88
C GLU A 2 45.60 33.98 -38.12
N ASP A 3 46.21 33.68 -39.27
CA ASP A 3 45.48 33.36 -40.51
C ASP A 3 45.07 31.88 -40.63
N THR A 4 45.39 31.02 -39.66
CA THR A 4 44.97 29.61 -39.72
C THR A 4 43.45 29.49 -39.52
N PRO A 5 42.76 28.59 -40.24
CA PRO A 5 41.31 28.37 -40.09
C PRO A 5 40.87 28.20 -38.64
N GLU A 6 41.64 27.44 -37.84
CA GLU A 6 41.36 27.13 -36.45
C GLU A 6 41.44 28.37 -35.55
N TYR A 7 42.39 29.27 -35.83
CA TYR A 7 42.54 30.52 -35.09
C TYR A 7 41.43 31.53 -35.44
N GLN A 8 41.03 31.59 -36.71
CA GLN A 8 39.90 32.42 -37.15
C GLN A 8 38.57 31.89 -36.62
N GLU A 9 38.42 30.57 -36.54
CA GLU A 9 37.27 29.91 -35.94
C GLU A 9 37.21 30.17 -34.43
N PHE A 10 38.31 30.01 -33.71
CA PHE A 10 38.39 30.36 -32.29
C PHE A 10 37.97 31.82 -32.05
N LYS A 11 38.51 32.75 -32.85
CA LYS A 11 38.16 34.18 -32.76
C LYS A 11 36.69 34.43 -33.04
N SER A 12 36.11 33.73 -34.02
CA SER A 12 34.69 33.80 -34.37
C SER A 12 33.79 33.30 -33.23
N VAL A 13 34.16 32.17 -32.61
CA VAL A 13 33.39 31.51 -31.55
C VAL A 13 33.48 32.28 -30.22
N PHE A 14 34.68 32.71 -29.81
CA PHE A 14 34.91 33.31 -28.49
C PHE A 14 34.97 34.84 -28.49
N GLY A 15 34.98 35.48 -29.67
CA GLY A 15 34.97 36.94 -29.80
C GLY A 15 36.28 37.62 -29.43
N MET A 16 37.35 36.83 -29.26
CA MET A 16 38.68 37.28 -28.89
C MET A 16 39.74 36.35 -29.47
N THR A 17 40.98 36.83 -29.56
CA THR A 17 42.09 36.00 -30.02
C THR A 17 42.56 35.03 -28.93
N LEU A 18 43.25 33.95 -29.32
CA LEU A 18 43.75 32.97 -28.36
C LEU A 18 44.72 33.59 -27.34
N ASP A 19 45.53 34.56 -27.77
CA ASP A 19 46.48 35.25 -26.89
C ASP A 19 45.78 36.11 -25.82
N GLN A 20 44.63 36.70 -26.14
CA GLN A 20 43.82 37.48 -25.19
C GLN A 20 43.23 36.62 -24.08
N LEU A 21 43.10 35.30 -24.27
CA LEU A 21 42.53 34.40 -23.26
C LEU A 21 43.40 34.31 -21.98
N LYS A 22 44.70 34.59 -22.09
CA LYS A 22 45.66 34.55 -20.97
C LYS A 22 45.52 35.74 -20.03
N GLU A 23 44.81 36.80 -20.42
CA GLU A 23 44.60 37.99 -19.60
C GLU A 23 43.51 37.75 -18.53
N PRO A 24 43.72 38.23 -17.29
CA PRO A 24 42.73 38.10 -16.22
C PRO A 24 41.37 38.70 -16.61
N GLY A 25 40.30 37.91 -16.50
CA GLY A 25 38.93 38.35 -16.78
C GLY A 25 38.45 38.12 -18.23
N LYS A 26 39.34 37.99 -19.21
CA LYS A 26 38.96 37.74 -20.61
C LYS A 26 38.24 36.41 -20.80
N LEU A 27 38.59 35.37 -20.03
CA LEU A 27 37.83 34.12 -20.05
C LEU A 27 36.34 34.33 -19.67
N LYS A 28 36.04 35.21 -18.70
CA LYS A 28 34.65 35.52 -18.34
C LYS A 28 33.93 36.27 -19.45
N ASP A 29 34.64 37.16 -20.14
CA ASP A 29 34.08 37.90 -21.28
C ASP A 29 33.83 36.98 -22.48
N ALA A 30 34.73 36.01 -22.74
CA ALA A 30 34.53 34.97 -23.75
C ALA A 30 33.29 34.12 -23.43
N VAL A 31 33.15 33.70 -22.17
CA VAL A 31 31.98 32.96 -21.71
C VAL A 31 30.70 33.78 -21.88
N LYS A 32 30.69 35.08 -21.52
CA LYS A 32 29.54 35.96 -21.75
C LYS A 32 29.21 36.13 -23.23
N PHE A 33 30.23 36.29 -24.07
CA PHE A 33 30.09 36.45 -25.51
C PHE A 33 29.48 35.22 -26.18
N VAL A 34 29.97 34.03 -25.82
CA VAL A 34 29.37 32.75 -26.18
C VAL A 34 27.95 32.66 -25.63
N GLN A 35 27.74 33.06 -24.36
CA GLN A 35 26.45 32.96 -23.71
C GLN A 35 25.35 33.82 -24.36
N ALA A 36 25.73 34.91 -25.00
CA ALA A 36 24.82 35.80 -25.72
C ALA A 36 24.35 35.24 -27.07
N ASN A 37 24.97 34.18 -27.60
CA ASN A 37 24.64 33.62 -28.91
C ASN A 37 24.44 32.11 -28.86
N ILE A 38 23.20 31.66 -29.08
CA ILE A 38 22.81 30.25 -29.01
C ILE A 38 23.55 29.35 -30.00
N ALA A 39 23.82 29.83 -31.22
CA ALA A 39 24.55 29.07 -32.22
C ALA A 39 26.00 28.80 -31.79
N LYS A 40 26.63 29.76 -31.10
CA LYS A 40 28.00 29.58 -30.58
C LYS A 40 28.05 28.61 -29.40
N LYS A 41 27.05 28.63 -28.53
CA LYS A 41 26.91 27.62 -27.46
C LYS A 41 26.81 26.22 -28.03
N LEU A 42 25.92 26.03 -29.00
CA LEU A 42 25.68 24.74 -29.63
C LEU A 42 26.91 24.26 -30.40
N LYS A 43 27.65 25.17 -31.04
CA LYS A 43 28.91 24.84 -31.71
C LYS A 43 30.00 24.35 -30.75
N ILE A 44 30.19 25.02 -29.60
CA ILE A 44 31.17 24.57 -28.59
C ILE A 44 30.76 23.22 -27.99
N GLN A 45 29.47 23.05 -27.67
CA GLN A 45 28.96 21.77 -27.19
C GLN A 45 29.20 20.67 -28.23
N TYR A 46 28.95 20.95 -29.51
CA TYR A 46 29.23 20.03 -30.61
C TYR A 46 30.71 19.63 -30.64
N GLU A 47 31.66 20.56 -30.69
CA GLU A 47 33.10 20.24 -30.73
C GLU A 47 33.54 19.36 -29.56
N MET A 48 33.00 19.61 -28.35
CA MET A 48 33.32 18.81 -27.17
C MET A 48 32.66 17.42 -27.14
N VAL A 49 31.48 17.28 -27.76
CA VAL A 49 30.68 16.05 -27.74
C VAL A 49 31.01 15.17 -28.94
N ALA A 50 31.26 15.76 -30.12
CA ALA A 50 31.52 15.07 -31.37
C ALA A 50 32.73 14.13 -31.28
N GLU A 51 33.80 14.51 -30.58
CA GLU A 51 34.96 13.64 -30.31
C GLU A 51 34.58 12.32 -29.60
N LYS A 52 33.42 12.28 -28.94
CA LYS A 52 32.94 11.14 -28.13
C LYS A 52 31.78 10.38 -28.78
N VAL A 53 31.29 10.83 -29.94
CA VAL A 53 30.13 10.25 -30.61
C VAL A 53 30.56 9.52 -31.89
N ASN A 54 30.35 8.20 -31.92
CA ASN A 54 30.51 7.39 -33.13
C ASN A 54 29.15 7.16 -33.78
N PHE A 55 29.05 7.31 -35.10
CA PHE A 55 27.84 6.98 -35.87
C PHE A 55 28.18 6.23 -37.17
N THR A 56 27.19 5.54 -37.73
CA THR A 56 27.30 4.83 -39.01
C THR A 56 26.65 5.65 -40.11
N THR A 57 27.34 5.87 -41.23
CA THR A 57 26.85 6.66 -42.38
C THR A 57 25.61 6.06 -43.06
N GLU A 58 25.41 4.75 -42.96
CA GLU A 58 24.19 4.09 -43.40
C GLU A 58 23.67 3.17 -42.30
N ARG A 59 22.36 3.22 -42.07
CA ARG A 59 21.69 2.40 -41.05
C ARG A 59 20.37 1.87 -41.57
N LEU A 60 20.19 0.56 -41.51
CA LEU A 60 18.88 -0.06 -41.56
C LEU A 60 18.11 0.33 -40.29
N THR A 61 17.13 1.19 -40.44
CA THR A 61 16.34 1.71 -39.32
C THR A 61 15.09 0.90 -39.12
N SER A 62 14.79 0.57 -37.86
CA SER A 62 13.49 0.03 -37.44
C SER A 62 13.14 0.73 -36.13
N ASN A 63 12.02 1.44 -36.11
CA ASN A 63 11.49 2.13 -34.93
C ASN A 63 10.33 1.32 -34.33
N GLY A 64 9.76 1.78 -33.20
CA GLY A 64 8.68 1.05 -32.51
C GLY A 64 7.47 0.75 -33.42
N MET A 65 7.08 1.72 -34.27
CA MET A 65 5.98 1.55 -35.24
C MET A 65 6.32 0.51 -36.32
N ALA A 66 7.52 0.62 -36.92
CA ALA A 66 7.98 -0.30 -37.95
C ALA A 66 8.19 -1.72 -37.44
N LEU A 67 8.68 -1.88 -36.20
CA LEU A 67 8.86 -3.17 -35.57
C LEU A 67 7.51 -3.86 -35.34
N ILE A 68 6.52 -3.13 -34.85
CA ILE A 68 5.16 -3.66 -34.63
C ILE A 68 4.56 -4.17 -35.94
N ASP A 69 4.76 -3.44 -37.05
CA ASP A 69 4.24 -3.85 -38.34
C ASP A 69 4.95 -5.04 -38.99
N GLN A 70 6.24 -5.24 -38.69
CA GLN A 70 6.98 -6.44 -39.11
C GLN A 70 6.50 -7.71 -38.40
N LEU A 71 5.78 -7.58 -37.27
CA LEU A 71 5.30 -8.71 -36.49
C LEU A 71 3.85 -9.06 -36.85
N LYS A 72 3.62 -10.34 -37.18
CA LYS A 72 2.30 -10.91 -37.52
C LYS A 72 1.31 -10.85 -36.34
N SER A 73 1.81 -10.98 -35.11
CA SER A 73 1.06 -10.89 -33.86
C SER A 73 1.86 -10.07 -32.85
N ARG A 74 1.19 -9.17 -32.13
CA ARG A 74 1.87 -8.24 -31.21
C ARG A 74 1.32 -8.42 -29.81
N ARG A 75 2.21 -8.69 -28.85
CA ARG A 75 1.95 -8.70 -27.41
C ARG A 75 3.15 -8.01 -26.78
N GLY A 76 2.91 -6.86 -26.15
CA GLY A 76 3.95 -6.08 -25.48
C GLY A 76 3.71 -6.10 -23.98
N MET A 77 4.77 -6.34 -23.21
CA MET A 77 4.80 -6.03 -21.78
C MET A 77 5.72 -4.82 -21.60
N SER A 78 5.27 -3.86 -20.82
CA SER A 78 6.08 -2.74 -20.37
C SER A 78 5.77 -2.56 -18.90
N GLY A 79 6.78 -2.32 -18.07
CA GLY A 79 6.55 -1.72 -16.76
C GLY A 79 5.92 -0.35 -16.91
N THR A 80 5.61 0.32 -15.79
CA THR A 80 4.80 1.54 -15.70
C THR A 80 5.00 2.53 -16.88
N PRO A 81 4.20 2.42 -17.96
CA PRO A 81 4.45 3.18 -19.17
C PRO A 81 3.90 4.59 -18.97
N TRP A 82 4.78 5.58 -19.02
CA TRP A 82 4.41 6.97 -18.81
C TRP A 82 3.89 7.62 -20.10
N ASN A 83 4.27 7.15 -21.29
CA ASN A 83 3.96 7.77 -22.58
C ASN A 83 3.07 6.89 -23.49
N VAL A 84 2.14 6.12 -22.91
CA VAL A 84 1.23 5.18 -23.64
C VAL A 84 0.55 5.81 -24.85
N SER A 85 0.22 7.10 -24.78
CA SER A 85 -0.39 7.84 -25.90
C SER A 85 0.46 7.87 -27.16
N GLY A 86 1.78 7.67 -27.04
CA GLY A 86 2.74 7.56 -28.12
C GLY A 86 3.07 6.11 -28.51
N TYR A 87 2.28 5.12 -28.08
CA TYR A 87 2.41 3.75 -28.57
C TYR A 87 1.56 3.56 -29.83
N ASP A 88 1.87 2.55 -30.65
CA ASP A 88 0.97 2.16 -31.74
C ASP A 88 -0.46 2.04 -31.23
N ARG A 89 -1.43 2.55 -32.00
CA ARG A 89 -2.82 2.65 -31.57
C ARG A 89 -3.38 1.31 -31.11
N LYS A 90 -2.98 0.20 -31.75
CA LYS A 90 -3.43 -1.15 -31.37
C LYS A 90 -2.84 -1.63 -30.04
N LEU A 91 -1.69 -1.11 -29.62
CA LEU A 91 -1.15 -1.34 -28.28
C LEU A 91 -1.77 -0.38 -27.25
N ALA A 92 -1.89 0.91 -27.59
CA ALA A 92 -2.41 1.94 -26.69
C ALA A 92 -3.89 1.70 -26.30
N THR A 93 -4.74 1.26 -27.23
CA THR A 93 -6.16 0.96 -26.93
C THR A 93 -6.35 -0.27 -26.06
N ASN A 94 -5.34 -1.14 -25.97
CA ASN A 94 -5.34 -2.36 -25.16
C ASN A 94 -4.45 -2.21 -23.92
N TYR A 95 -4.05 -0.99 -23.59
CA TYR A 95 -3.31 -0.70 -22.37
C TYR A 95 -4.23 -0.81 -21.15
N LEU A 96 -3.84 -1.65 -20.20
CA LEU A 96 -4.53 -1.85 -18.93
C LEU A 96 -3.64 -1.29 -17.82
N PRO A 97 -3.92 -0.08 -17.30
CA PRO A 97 -3.14 0.46 -16.19
C PRO A 97 -3.45 -0.29 -14.89
N ASP A 98 -2.41 -0.59 -14.12
CA ASP A 98 -2.57 -0.96 -12.71
C ASP A 98 -3.23 0.19 -11.93
N LYS A 99 -4.17 -0.14 -11.05
CA LYS A 99 -4.89 0.87 -10.27
C LYS A 99 -3.97 1.54 -9.25
N GLY A 100 -3.64 2.81 -9.49
CA GLY A 100 -3.38 3.80 -8.45
C GLY A 100 -2.05 3.73 -7.71
N THR A 101 -1.12 2.82 -8.01
CA THR A 101 0.15 2.69 -7.26
C THR A 101 0.95 3.99 -7.15
N GLU A 102 1.15 4.71 -8.27
CA GLU A 102 1.81 6.03 -8.25
C GLU A 102 1.00 7.07 -7.44
N GLY A 103 -0.32 7.04 -7.56
CA GLY A 103 -1.21 7.92 -6.80
C GLY A 103 -1.13 7.66 -5.29
N ILE A 104 -1.07 6.40 -4.86
CA ILE A 104 -0.91 6.00 -3.47
C ILE A 104 0.44 6.47 -2.93
N ILE A 105 1.52 6.36 -3.70
CA ILE A 105 2.85 6.84 -3.31
C ILE A 105 2.85 8.35 -3.11
N LEU A 106 2.29 9.11 -4.05
CA LEU A 106 2.23 10.56 -3.97
C LEU A 106 1.31 11.05 -2.83
N GLU A 107 0.18 10.39 -2.64
CA GLU A 107 -0.75 10.66 -1.53
C GLU A 107 -0.09 10.35 -0.19
N MET A 108 0.59 9.21 -0.07
CA MET A 108 1.32 8.84 1.14
C MET A 108 2.48 9.81 1.41
N LEU A 109 3.19 10.24 0.38
CA LEU A 109 4.22 11.27 0.50
C LEU A 109 3.62 12.57 1.04
N GLN A 110 2.48 13.00 0.51
CA GLN A 110 1.74 14.16 1.01
C GLN A 110 1.30 14.00 2.47
N GLN A 111 0.90 12.80 2.90
CA GLN A 111 0.52 12.53 4.30
C GLN A 111 1.72 12.51 5.25
N LYS A 112 2.88 12.02 4.80
CA LYS A 112 4.07 11.82 5.62
C LYS A 112 4.99 13.03 5.70
N VAL A 113 4.94 13.92 4.71
CA VAL A 113 5.82 15.08 4.57
C VAL A 113 5.00 16.34 4.80
N ASP A 114 4.95 16.79 6.06
CA ASP A 114 4.29 18.04 6.46
C ASP A 114 5.05 19.24 5.85
N ASP A 115 4.34 20.10 5.10
CA ASP A 115 4.79 20.85 3.89
C ASP A 115 6.12 21.67 3.95
N ILE A 116 6.74 21.91 5.11
CA ILE A 116 7.95 22.77 5.23
C ILE A 116 9.12 22.09 5.98
N LYS A 117 8.87 21.16 6.91
CA LYS A 117 9.93 20.63 7.80
C LYS A 117 10.84 19.59 7.14
N HIS A 118 10.32 18.95 6.10
CA HIS A 118 10.98 17.87 5.36
C HIS A 118 11.55 18.32 4.01
N LEU A 119 11.45 19.62 3.70
CA LEU A 119 12.02 20.23 2.50
C LEU A 119 13.24 21.07 2.88
N HIS A 120 14.40 20.65 2.40
CA HIS A 120 15.69 21.28 2.67
C HIS A 120 16.17 22.01 1.42
N THR A 121 16.61 23.25 1.59
CA THR A 121 17.33 23.97 0.54
C THR A 121 18.84 23.75 0.69
N SER A 122 19.52 23.30 -0.36
CA SER A 122 20.98 23.20 -0.38
C SER A 122 21.55 23.45 -1.79
N ASP A 123 22.40 24.48 -1.93
CA ASP A 123 23.21 24.68 -3.13
C ASP A 123 24.49 23.86 -3.02
N PHE A 124 24.64 22.87 -3.90
CA PHE A 124 25.76 21.93 -3.83
C PHE A 124 27.10 22.63 -4.12
N SER A 125 28.01 22.55 -3.14
CA SER A 125 29.40 23.01 -3.27
C SER A 125 30.41 21.91 -2.93
N SER A 126 30.05 21.02 -2.00
CA SER A 126 30.78 19.80 -1.65
C SER A 126 29.82 18.83 -0.94
N VAL A 127 30.17 17.54 -0.90
CA VAL A 127 29.40 16.53 -0.15
C VAL A 127 29.33 16.88 1.33
N THR A 128 30.41 17.38 1.93
CA THR A 128 30.44 17.81 3.33
C THR A 128 29.43 18.94 3.60
N ALA A 129 29.42 19.99 2.77
CA ALA A 129 28.50 21.12 2.95
C ALA A 129 27.03 20.71 2.79
N PHE A 130 26.75 19.81 1.84
CA PHE A 130 25.44 19.21 1.65
C PHE A 130 25.01 18.42 2.91
N MET A 131 25.86 17.50 3.38
CA MET A 131 25.57 16.66 4.55
C MET A 131 25.45 17.48 5.84
N ASP A 132 26.24 18.54 6.03
CA ASP A 132 26.09 19.44 7.17
C ASP A 132 24.75 20.20 7.17
N THR A 133 24.20 20.46 5.99
CA THR A 133 22.91 21.14 5.84
C THR A 133 21.76 20.22 6.20
N VAL A 134 21.78 18.98 5.71
CA VAL A 134 20.61 18.09 5.74
C VAL A 134 20.76 16.95 6.76
N TYR A 135 21.92 16.30 6.84
CA TYR A 135 22.15 15.15 7.72
C TYR A 135 22.47 15.58 9.16
N LYS A 136 23.44 16.48 9.34
CA LYS A 136 23.96 16.84 10.68
C LYS A 136 22.94 17.50 11.59
N LYS A 137 22.04 18.29 11.00
CA LYS A 137 21.00 19.05 11.71
C LYS A 137 19.73 18.23 11.96
N HIS A 138 19.64 17.01 11.43
CA HIS A 138 18.45 16.19 11.53
C HIS A 138 18.30 15.54 12.92
N GLN A 139 17.11 15.62 13.52
CA GLN A 139 16.84 15.09 14.88
C GLN A 139 17.03 13.58 14.99
N HIS A 140 16.80 12.86 13.89
CA HIS A 140 16.96 11.41 13.77
C HIS A 140 18.01 11.07 12.71
N LYS A 141 19.19 11.71 12.76
CA LYS A 141 20.27 11.49 11.78
C LYS A 141 20.72 10.02 11.72
N ASP A 142 20.59 9.31 12.84
CA ASP A 142 20.81 7.87 12.97
C ASP A 142 19.79 7.04 12.21
N LYS A 143 18.71 7.59 11.63
CA LYS A 143 17.77 6.88 10.75
C LYS A 143 18.02 7.15 9.28
N ILE A 144 18.82 8.17 8.95
CA ILE A 144 19.14 8.47 7.55
C ILE A 144 20.08 7.37 7.03
N ARG A 145 19.64 6.64 6.00
CA ARG A 145 20.33 5.44 5.47
C ARG A 145 20.61 5.47 3.99
N GLY A 146 20.23 6.53 3.29
CA GLY A 146 20.57 6.65 1.90
C GLY A 146 20.33 8.03 1.32
N ILE A 147 20.86 8.20 0.10
CA ILE A 147 20.53 9.30 -0.79
C ILE A 147 19.99 8.72 -2.09
N ILE A 148 18.86 9.25 -2.53
CA ILE A 148 18.25 9.00 -3.83
C ILE A 148 18.52 10.23 -4.69
N GLU A 149 19.55 10.13 -5.53
CA GLU A 149 20.06 11.22 -6.37
C GLU A 149 19.27 11.34 -7.67
N ALA A 150 18.00 11.74 -7.55
CA ALA A 150 17.12 11.94 -8.68
C ALA A 150 17.22 13.36 -9.30
N GLY A 151 17.85 14.32 -8.62
CA GLY A 151 17.94 15.73 -9.03
C GLY A 151 19.27 16.13 -9.67
N GLY A 152 20.25 15.23 -9.70
CA GLY A 152 21.54 15.44 -10.36
C GLY A 152 22.48 16.47 -9.70
N LEU A 153 22.31 16.78 -8.42
CA LEU A 153 23.19 17.64 -7.62
C LEU A 153 24.64 17.15 -7.61
N PHE A 154 24.88 15.84 -7.53
CA PHE A 154 26.23 15.28 -7.49
C PHE A 154 26.87 15.06 -8.87
N LYS A 155 26.21 15.39 -9.99
CA LYS A 155 26.74 15.18 -11.37
C LYS A 155 28.04 15.93 -11.66
N THR A 156 28.39 16.92 -10.84
CA THR A 156 29.67 17.66 -10.93
C THR A 156 30.86 16.86 -10.40
N LEU A 157 30.62 15.78 -9.67
CA LEU A 157 31.65 14.83 -9.24
C LEU A 157 31.95 13.82 -10.35
N GLY A 158 33.21 13.40 -10.47
CA GLY A 158 33.69 12.63 -11.63
C GLY A 158 33.00 11.27 -11.82
N SER A 159 32.59 10.63 -10.73
CA SER A 159 31.97 9.30 -10.74
C SER A 159 31.16 9.02 -9.47
N ASN A 160 30.26 8.04 -9.52
CA ASN A 160 29.55 7.54 -8.32
C ASN A 160 30.52 7.04 -7.23
N ALA A 161 31.71 6.56 -7.62
CA ALA A 161 32.75 6.15 -6.69
C ALA A 161 33.31 7.35 -5.90
N ASP A 162 33.50 8.49 -6.56
CA ASP A 162 33.93 9.73 -5.89
C ASP A 162 32.88 10.24 -4.90
N VAL A 163 31.59 10.12 -5.25
CA VAL A 163 30.47 10.43 -4.33
C VAL A 163 30.51 9.52 -3.11
N ALA A 164 30.61 8.21 -3.32
CA ALA A 164 30.64 7.22 -2.25
C ALA A 164 31.85 7.41 -1.32
N GLN A 165 33.03 7.74 -1.88
CA GLN A 165 34.22 8.05 -1.10
C GLN A 165 34.03 9.29 -0.21
N ALA A 166 33.47 10.36 -0.78
CA ALA A 166 33.23 11.59 -0.05
C ALA A 166 32.17 11.39 1.06
N LEU A 167 31.11 10.63 0.78
CA LEU A 167 30.10 10.24 1.78
C LEU A 167 30.71 9.39 2.89
N MET A 168 31.54 8.39 2.56
CA MET A 168 32.22 7.57 3.57
C MET A 168 33.17 8.40 4.44
N SER A 169 33.87 9.36 3.84
CA SER A 169 34.78 10.26 4.54
C SER A 169 34.07 11.17 5.54
N TYR A 170 32.81 11.54 5.25
CA TYR A 170 31.95 12.29 6.16
C TYR A 170 31.35 11.40 7.25
N LEU A 171 30.70 10.30 6.85
CA LEU A 171 29.94 9.42 7.75
C LEU A 171 30.82 8.64 8.71
N LYS A 172 32.09 8.36 8.37
CA LYS A 172 33.00 7.67 9.29
C LYS A 172 33.19 8.42 10.62
N THR A 173 33.01 9.74 10.62
CA THR A 173 33.09 10.61 11.80
C THR A 173 31.71 10.84 12.41
N GLU A 174 30.70 11.18 11.59
CA GLU A 174 29.37 11.61 12.07
C GLU A 174 28.42 10.45 12.39
N ASN A 175 28.65 9.26 11.82
CA ASN A 175 27.93 8.02 12.14
C ASN A 175 28.86 6.80 12.03
N PRO A 176 29.66 6.52 13.07
CA PRO A 176 30.67 5.48 13.05
C PRO A 176 30.14 4.06 12.82
N ALA A 177 28.83 3.82 12.98
CA ALA A 177 28.17 2.54 12.76
C ALA A 177 28.07 2.18 11.26
N ILE A 178 28.20 3.16 10.36
CA ILE A 178 28.28 2.91 8.93
C ILE A 178 29.69 2.42 8.58
N GLU A 179 29.76 1.18 8.12
CA GLU A 179 30.97 0.47 7.70
C GLU A 179 31.20 0.54 6.18
N GLY A 180 30.17 0.88 5.39
CA GLY A 180 30.33 1.08 3.95
C GLY A 180 29.20 1.84 3.24
N ILE A 181 29.52 2.42 2.08
CA ILE A 181 28.55 3.08 1.18
C ILE A 181 28.29 2.17 -0.01
N LEU A 182 27.05 1.73 -0.20
CA LEU A 182 26.63 0.96 -1.38
C LEU A 182 26.30 1.90 -2.54
N PHE A 183 26.83 1.62 -3.73
CA PHE A 183 26.60 2.41 -4.93
C PHE A 183 26.82 1.60 -6.21
N PHE A 184 26.23 2.04 -7.31
CA PHE A 184 26.44 1.42 -8.63
C PHE A 184 27.57 2.10 -9.39
N HIS A 185 28.39 1.29 -10.06
CA HIS A 185 29.53 1.79 -10.84
C HIS A 185 29.88 0.85 -11.99
N THR A 186 30.45 1.44 -13.04
CA THR A 186 31.05 0.72 -14.17
C THR A 186 32.57 0.92 -14.13
N ASP A 187 33.32 -0.18 -14.15
CA ASP A 187 34.78 -0.12 -14.22
C ASP A 187 35.25 0.56 -15.52
N PRO A 188 36.26 1.46 -15.46
CA PRO A 188 36.77 2.14 -16.64
C PRO A 188 37.16 1.17 -17.77
N GLY A 189 36.63 1.39 -18.97
CA GLY A 189 36.95 0.59 -20.16
C GLY A 189 36.15 -0.70 -20.33
N GLN A 190 35.23 -1.05 -19.42
CA GLN A 190 34.33 -2.19 -19.59
C GLN A 190 32.99 -1.78 -20.21
N LYS A 191 32.48 -2.61 -21.13
CA LYS A 191 31.11 -2.48 -21.71
C LYS A 191 30.03 -3.21 -20.88
N GLN A 192 30.36 -3.65 -19.67
CA GLN A 192 29.42 -4.37 -18.80
C GLN A 192 28.36 -3.42 -18.20
N PRO A 193 27.16 -3.91 -17.85
CA PRO A 193 26.19 -3.12 -17.09
C PRO A 193 26.77 -2.70 -15.72
N ASP A 194 26.27 -1.57 -15.20
CA ASP A 194 26.64 -1.07 -13.88
C ASP A 194 26.46 -2.19 -12.82
N THR A 195 27.45 -2.39 -11.96
CA THR A 195 27.35 -3.38 -10.87
C THR A 195 27.41 -2.72 -9.51
N LEU A 196 26.90 -3.42 -8.50
CA LEU A 196 26.89 -2.92 -7.13
C LEU A 196 28.30 -3.01 -6.52
N TYR A 197 28.77 -1.91 -5.95
CA TYR A 197 30.00 -1.77 -5.20
C TYR A 197 29.71 -1.31 -3.77
N VAL A 198 30.68 -1.54 -2.88
CA VAL A 198 30.75 -0.92 -1.56
C VAL A 198 32.03 -0.10 -1.44
N TRP A 199 31.93 1.13 -0.95
CA TRP A 199 33.07 1.88 -0.45
C TRP A 199 33.18 1.67 1.05
N ARG A 200 34.13 0.84 1.51
CA ARG A 200 34.29 0.55 2.94
C ARG A 200 35.01 1.68 3.67
N LYS A 201 34.73 1.77 4.97
CA LYS A 201 35.44 2.67 5.90
C LYS A 201 36.95 2.45 5.81
N ASP A 202 37.68 3.55 5.61
CA ASP A 202 39.14 3.62 5.47
C ASP A 202 39.75 2.79 4.31
N ALA A 203 38.93 2.32 3.37
CA ALA A 203 39.41 1.63 2.17
C ALA A 203 40.00 2.62 1.15
N LYS A 204 41.03 2.15 0.42
CA LYS A 204 41.67 2.91 -0.67
C LYS A 204 40.92 2.83 -2.00
N TYR A 205 40.19 1.74 -2.22
CA TYR A 205 39.46 1.45 -3.46
C TYR A 205 38.11 0.79 -3.12
N PRO A 206 37.07 0.96 -3.96
CA PRO A 206 35.77 0.32 -3.76
C PRO A 206 35.84 -1.19 -4.05
N GLU A 207 35.03 -1.98 -3.33
CA GLU A 207 34.92 -3.43 -3.49
C GLU A 207 33.66 -3.77 -4.29
N ARG A 208 33.80 -4.62 -5.32
CA ARG A 208 32.67 -5.13 -6.10
C ARG A 208 31.86 -6.16 -5.29
N ILE A 209 30.55 -5.95 -5.19
CA ILE A 209 29.60 -6.84 -4.49
C ILE A 209 28.93 -7.81 -5.47
N GLY A 210 28.61 -7.34 -6.68
CA GLY A 210 28.02 -8.15 -7.75
C GLY A 210 26.49 -8.19 -7.77
N GLY A 211 25.80 -8.23 -6.62
CA GLY A 211 24.33 -8.21 -6.56
C GLY A 211 23.74 -7.70 -5.24
N SER A 212 22.48 -7.30 -5.24
CA SER A 212 21.82 -6.58 -4.12
C SER A 212 21.00 -7.45 -3.17
N SER A 213 20.99 -8.78 -3.34
CA SER A 213 20.26 -9.68 -2.45
C SER A 213 20.79 -9.62 -1.01
N VAL A 214 19.91 -9.87 -0.04
CA VAL A 214 20.26 -9.89 1.38
C VAL A 214 21.42 -10.86 1.65
N GLU A 215 21.41 -12.03 1.00
CA GLU A 215 22.46 -13.04 1.08
C GLU A 215 23.80 -12.53 0.55
N ASN A 216 23.80 -11.87 -0.62
CA ASN A 216 25.03 -11.32 -1.21
C ASN A 216 25.63 -10.23 -0.32
N LEU A 217 24.81 -9.31 0.20
CA LEU A 217 25.26 -8.26 1.10
C LEU A 217 25.74 -8.80 2.45
N SER A 218 24.99 -9.74 3.04
CA SER A 218 25.35 -10.36 4.33
C SER A 218 26.63 -11.18 4.23
N SER A 219 26.86 -11.89 3.11
CA SER A 219 28.12 -12.62 2.86
C SER A 219 29.35 -11.71 2.82
N LYS A 220 29.13 -10.42 2.57
CA LYS A 220 30.14 -9.35 2.58
C LYS A 220 30.17 -8.58 3.90
N GLY A 221 29.47 -9.06 4.94
CA GLY A 221 29.38 -8.42 6.26
C GLY A 221 28.59 -7.10 6.24
N LEU A 222 27.74 -6.89 5.23
CA LEU A 222 26.95 -5.67 5.06
C LEU A 222 25.49 -5.94 5.43
N ASP A 223 25.16 -5.72 6.71
CA ASP A 223 23.77 -5.69 7.17
C ASP A 223 23.19 -4.26 7.07
N PRO A 224 21.85 -4.07 6.98
CA PRO A 224 21.23 -2.76 6.77
C PRO A 224 21.56 -1.67 7.80
N LYS A 225 22.05 -2.03 9.00
CA LYS A 225 22.48 -1.04 10.01
C LYS A 225 23.88 -0.51 9.73
N LYS A 226 24.67 -1.24 8.96
CA LYS A 226 26.10 -0.98 8.68
C LYS A 226 26.37 -0.32 7.34
N TYR A 227 25.39 -0.20 6.47
CA TYR A 227 25.59 0.48 5.20
C TYR A 227 24.68 1.67 4.99
N PHE A 228 25.18 2.59 4.18
CA PHE A 228 24.42 3.70 3.64
C PHE A 228 24.32 3.51 2.13
N VAL A 229 23.17 3.80 1.52
CA VAL A 229 22.93 3.53 0.11
C VAL A 229 22.91 4.81 -0.71
N TYR A 230 23.71 4.88 -1.77
CA TYR A 230 23.67 5.93 -2.76
C TYR A 230 23.05 5.39 -4.06
N TYR A 231 21.81 5.80 -4.34
CA TYR A 231 21.17 5.54 -5.62
C TYR A 231 21.41 6.72 -6.54
N ASP A 232 21.98 6.48 -7.71
CA ASP A 232 21.96 7.46 -8.80
C ASP A 232 20.58 7.46 -9.48
N GLU A 233 20.36 8.44 -10.37
CA GLU A 233 19.10 8.59 -11.11
C GLU A 233 18.72 7.29 -11.87
N ARG A 234 19.69 6.60 -12.45
CA ARG A 234 19.49 5.37 -13.25
C ARG A 234 19.00 4.21 -12.40
N HIS A 235 19.52 4.06 -11.18
CA HIS A 235 19.21 2.95 -10.27
C HIS A 235 18.08 3.29 -9.27
N THR A 236 17.35 4.38 -9.52
CA THR A 236 16.02 4.61 -8.91
C THR A 236 14.93 3.67 -9.46
N THR A 237 15.23 2.93 -10.54
CA THR A 237 14.34 1.93 -11.16
C THR A 237 15.04 0.56 -11.15
N GLY A 238 14.27 -0.53 -11.10
CA GLY A 238 14.80 -1.92 -11.24
C GLY A 238 15.69 -2.47 -10.11
N THR A 239 16.16 -1.65 -9.16
CA THR A 239 17.05 -2.08 -8.07
C THR A 239 16.32 -2.26 -6.73
N ASP A 240 16.60 -3.36 -6.01
CA ASP A 240 16.14 -3.55 -4.63
C ASP A 240 17.33 -3.80 -3.68
N ILE A 241 17.56 -2.86 -2.77
CA ILE A 241 18.57 -2.97 -1.69
C ILE A 241 17.79 -2.84 -0.39
N LEU A 242 17.86 -3.88 0.44
CA LEU A 242 17.18 -3.89 1.74
C LEU A 242 17.60 -2.66 2.56
N GLN A 243 16.65 -2.04 3.25
CA GLN A 243 16.94 -0.94 4.17
C GLN A 243 16.28 -1.21 5.53
N MET A 244 16.70 -0.47 6.55
CA MET A 244 16.08 -0.57 7.87
C MET A 244 14.57 -0.27 7.80
N PRO A 245 13.71 -0.93 8.59
CA PRO A 245 12.27 -0.69 8.58
C PRO A 245 11.87 0.77 8.83
N ASP A 246 12.66 1.53 9.58
CA ASP A 246 12.45 2.95 9.87
C ASP A 246 13.45 3.87 9.15
N ALA A 247 14.06 3.39 8.07
CA ALA A 247 15.01 4.16 7.27
C ALA A 247 14.41 5.44 6.70
N ILE A 248 15.23 6.49 6.69
CA ILE A 248 14.97 7.76 6.02
C ILE A 248 15.98 7.92 4.88
N ASN A 249 15.54 8.26 3.67
CA ASN A 249 16.45 8.62 2.57
C ASN A 249 16.33 10.10 2.22
N LEU A 250 17.47 10.72 1.92
CA LEU A 250 17.51 12.06 1.33
C LEU A 250 17.18 11.93 -0.15
N PHE A 251 16.11 12.56 -0.62
CA PHE A 251 15.70 12.52 -2.02
C PHE A 251 15.97 13.89 -2.66
N THR A 252 16.86 13.94 -3.65
CA THR A 252 17.20 15.19 -4.32
C THR A 252 16.21 15.51 -5.44
N TYR A 253 15.83 16.78 -5.56
CA TYR A 253 14.84 17.26 -6.52
C TYR A 253 15.41 18.41 -7.37
N ASP A 254 15.10 18.41 -8.66
CA ASP A 254 15.42 19.51 -9.58
C ASP A 254 14.26 19.87 -10.51
N VAL A 255 14.42 20.93 -11.30
CA VAL A 255 13.38 21.47 -12.18
C VAL A 255 13.01 20.56 -13.36
N GLN A 256 13.82 19.56 -13.69
CA GLN A 256 13.57 18.57 -14.73
C GLN A 256 12.93 17.28 -14.19
N MET A 257 12.70 17.21 -12.87
CA MET A 257 12.04 16.06 -12.25
C MET A 257 10.72 15.74 -12.94
N ILE A 258 10.48 14.46 -13.22
CA ILE A 258 9.18 13.96 -13.70
C ILE A 258 8.53 13.11 -12.62
N ARG A 259 7.19 13.06 -12.61
CA ARG A 259 6.44 12.25 -11.64
C ARG A 259 6.95 10.81 -11.54
N ARG A 260 7.17 10.16 -12.69
CA ARG A 260 7.65 8.76 -12.72
C ARG A 260 8.92 8.57 -11.91
N THR A 261 9.95 9.40 -12.14
CA THR A 261 11.23 9.33 -11.44
C THR A 261 11.06 9.56 -9.94
N MET A 262 10.23 10.55 -9.58
CA MET A 262 9.88 10.83 -8.18
C MET A 262 9.25 9.62 -7.49
N ALA A 263 8.21 9.03 -8.08
CA ALA A 263 7.53 7.87 -7.53
C ALA A 263 8.43 6.62 -7.46
N GLN A 264 9.22 6.35 -8.51
CA GLN A 264 10.11 5.18 -8.58
C GLN A 264 11.27 5.26 -7.60
N GLY A 265 11.87 6.44 -7.45
CA GLY A 265 12.93 6.69 -6.49
C GLY A 265 12.45 6.53 -5.05
N ILE A 266 11.28 7.10 -4.70
CA ILE A 266 10.66 6.89 -3.37
C ILE A 266 10.43 5.40 -3.11
N MET A 267 9.98 4.63 -4.11
CA MET A 267 9.77 3.19 -4.00
C MET A 267 11.04 2.35 -3.82
N ARG A 268 12.25 2.95 -3.82
CA ARG A 268 13.44 2.25 -3.29
C ARG A 268 13.31 1.97 -1.80
N LEU A 269 12.51 2.75 -1.10
CA LEU A 269 12.05 2.46 0.26
C LEU A 269 10.84 1.53 0.19
N ARG A 270 11.06 0.22 0.16
CA ARG A 270 9.98 -0.78 0.03
C ARG A 270 8.97 -0.76 1.18
N GLN A 271 9.36 -0.22 2.34
CA GLN A 271 8.49 -0.02 3.48
C GLN A 271 8.00 1.44 3.61
N PHE A 272 8.08 2.24 2.54
CA PHE A 272 7.64 3.64 2.54
C PHE A 272 6.16 3.81 2.88
N LEU A 273 5.29 2.91 2.40
CA LEU A 273 3.86 2.95 2.72
C LEU A 273 3.56 2.61 4.19
N PHE A 274 4.56 2.13 4.94
CA PHE A 274 4.43 1.74 6.34
C PHE A 274 5.25 2.68 7.22
N SER A 275 6.55 2.42 7.40
CA SER A 275 7.39 3.06 8.42
C SER A 275 8.58 3.85 7.89
N GLN A 276 9.03 3.61 6.65
CA GLN A 276 10.12 4.39 6.05
C GLN A 276 9.65 5.79 5.61
N ASN A 277 10.60 6.72 5.46
CA ASN A 277 10.30 8.10 5.07
C ASN A 277 11.38 8.72 4.16
N VAL A 278 11.10 9.90 3.60
CA VAL A 278 12.05 10.67 2.80
C VAL A 278 12.18 12.12 3.28
N GLU A 279 13.38 12.67 3.13
CA GLU A 279 13.66 14.10 3.28
C GLU A 279 13.99 14.69 1.91
N LEU A 280 13.25 15.69 1.46
CA LEU A 280 13.43 16.28 0.13
C LEU A 280 14.50 17.35 0.15
N VAL A 281 15.41 17.35 -0.83
CA VAL A 281 16.47 18.34 -0.95
C VAL A 281 16.44 19.02 -2.31
N ILE A 282 16.41 20.34 -2.34
CA ILE A 282 16.32 21.15 -3.57
C ILE A 282 17.34 22.30 -3.53
N SER A 283 17.87 22.71 -4.68
CA SER A 283 18.71 23.92 -4.75
C SER A 283 17.87 25.20 -4.67
N GLU A 284 18.46 26.31 -4.25
CA GLU A 284 17.74 27.59 -4.17
C GLU A 284 17.30 28.06 -5.57
N THR A 285 18.17 27.86 -6.56
CA THR A 285 17.89 28.16 -7.98
C THR A 285 16.75 27.33 -8.56
N ALA A 286 16.70 26.03 -8.25
CA ALA A 286 15.64 25.15 -8.72
C ALA A 286 14.32 25.51 -8.04
N LYS A 287 14.36 25.77 -6.73
CA LYS A 287 13.21 26.17 -5.93
C LYS A 287 12.53 27.44 -6.45
N GLN A 288 13.31 28.48 -6.77
CA GLN A 288 12.80 29.74 -7.33
C GLN A 288 12.14 29.59 -8.70
N SER A 289 12.46 28.52 -9.44
CA SER A 289 11.91 28.26 -10.77
C SER A 289 10.58 27.47 -10.74
N ILE A 290 10.18 26.97 -9.57
CA ILE A 290 8.95 26.22 -9.35
C ILE A 290 7.81 27.18 -8.97
N TYR A 291 6.58 26.84 -9.33
CA TYR A 291 5.38 27.59 -8.93
C TYR A 291 5.35 27.81 -7.41
N ASN A 292 4.96 29.01 -6.97
CA ASN A 292 5.02 29.43 -5.56
C ASN A 292 6.39 29.24 -4.89
N GLU A 293 7.49 29.19 -5.65
CA GLU A 293 8.84 28.92 -5.15
C GLU A 293 8.94 27.58 -4.40
N GLY A 294 8.15 26.57 -4.78
CA GLY A 294 8.20 25.24 -4.17
C GLY A 294 7.94 25.26 -2.65
N LYS A 295 7.05 26.13 -2.17
CA LYS A 295 6.76 26.32 -0.73
C LYS A 295 6.04 25.15 -0.09
N THR A 296 5.36 24.32 -0.89
CA THR A 296 4.64 23.12 -0.44
C THR A 296 5.08 21.91 -1.25
N LEU A 297 4.87 20.71 -0.70
CA LEU A 297 5.10 19.47 -1.44
C LEU A 297 4.21 19.38 -2.69
N ARG A 298 2.99 19.92 -2.62
CA ARG A 298 2.10 20.00 -3.79
C ARG A 298 2.72 20.79 -4.94
N ASP A 299 3.43 21.88 -4.66
CA ASP A 299 4.09 22.68 -5.70
C ASP A 299 5.14 21.85 -6.44
N LEU A 300 5.90 21.00 -5.72
CA LEU A 300 6.88 20.08 -6.32
C LEU A 300 6.17 18.98 -7.13
N ILE A 301 5.14 18.34 -6.59
CA ILE A 301 4.40 17.28 -7.31
C ILE A 301 3.77 17.83 -8.60
N TYR A 302 3.13 19.01 -8.54
CA TYR A 302 2.55 19.64 -9.72
C TYR A 302 3.59 20.05 -10.75
N HIS A 303 4.77 20.50 -10.30
CA HIS A 303 5.87 20.78 -11.21
C HIS A 303 6.35 19.51 -11.90
N ALA A 304 6.57 18.42 -11.15
CA ALA A 304 6.98 17.14 -11.71
C ALA A 304 5.97 16.57 -12.72
N GLU A 305 4.67 16.75 -12.45
CA GLU A 305 3.59 16.40 -13.38
C GLU A 305 3.59 17.27 -14.64
N LYS A 306 3.77 18.58 -14.47
CA LYS A 306 3.86 19.53 -15.59
C LYS A 306 5.03 19.18 -16.50
N VAL A 307 6.22 18.95 -15.94
CA VAL A 307 7.42 18.58 -16.71
C VAL A 307 7.20 17.25 -17.42
N GLN A 308 6.61 16.26 -16.75
CA GLN A 308 6.27 14.98 -17.37
C GLN A 308 5.30 15.16 -18.54
N SER A 309 4.28 16.00 -18.39
CA SER A 309 3.30 16.30 -19.45
C SER A 309 3.97 16.99 -20.64
N ILE A 310 4.82 17.99 -20.40
CA ILE A 310 5.57 18.68 -21.47
C ILE A 310 6.45 17.69 -22.23
N ARG A 311 7.17 16.82 -21.51
CA ARG A 311 8.02 15.79 -22.13
C ARG A 311 7.19 14.81 -22.97
N LYS A 312 6.03 14.37 -22.47
CA LYS A 312 5.10 13.54 -23.26
C LYS A 312 4.65 14.28 -24.52
N SER A 313 4.29 15.55 -24.42
CA SER A 313 3.88 16.33 -25.59
C SER A 313 4.99 16.42 -26.64
N HIS A 314 6.23 16.66 -26.23
CA HIS A 314 7.37 16.65 -27.16
C HIS A 314 7.59 15.28 -27.80
N ASP A 315 7.51 14.19 -27.02
CA ASP A 315 7.60 12.82 -27.55
C ASP A 315 6.49 12.51 -28.57
N MET A 316 5.30 13.12 -28.42
CA MET A 316 4.22 12.95 -29.39
C MET A 316 4.58 13.47 -30.77
N VAL A 317 5.30 14.60 -30.90
CA VAL A 317 5.72 15.10 -32.22
C VAL A 317 6.54 14.06 -32.97
N ARG A 318 7.47 13.41 -32.27
CA ARG A 318 8.27 12.31 -32.80
C ARG A 318 7.40 11.11 -33.17
N TYR A 319 6.46 10.72 -32.31
CA TYR A 319 5.55 9.62 -32.59
C TYR A 319 4.73 9.84 -33.86
N PHE A 320 4.13 11.02 -34.03
CA PHE A 320 3.40 11.37 -35.25
C PHE A 320 4.30 11.28 -36.48
N ARG A 321 5.54 11.74 -36.37
CA ARG A 321 6.53 11.59 -37.44
C ARG A 321 6.83 10.13 -37.78
N GLN A 322 6.99 9.28 -36.77
CA GLN A 322 7.22 7.85 -36.97
C GLN A 322 6.01 7.15 -37.61
N GLN A 323 4.78 7.55 -37.27
CA GLN A 323 3.59 7.06 -37.96
C GLN A 323 3.61 7.42 -39.45
N ILE A 324 3.94 8.68 -39.75
CA ILE A 324 4.07 9.18 -41.13
C ILE A 324 5.09 8.32 -41.88
N ASP A 325 6.31 8.20 -41.36
CA ASP A 325 7.38 7.43 -42.00
C ASP A 325 7.03 5.94 -42.14
N ASN A 326 6.33 5.36 -41.16
CA ASN A 326 5.95 3.96 -41.17
C ASN A 326 4.93 3.63 -42.27
N VAL A 327 4.01 4.54 -42.61
CA VAL A 327 3.08 4.33 -43.75
C VAL A 327 3.84 4.16 -45.06
N PHE A 328 4.79 5.06 -45.34
CA PHE A 328 5.61 5.00 -46.55
C PHE A 328 6.53 3.77 -46.54
N ARG A 329 7.15 3.47 -45.39
CA ARG A 329 8.00 2.29 -45.23
C ARG A 329 7.24 1.01 -45.47
N ARG A 330 6.03 0.86 -44.92
CA ARG A 330 5.20 -0.35 -45.09
C ARG A 330 4.92 -0.61 -46.56
N ILE A 331 4.49 0.41 -47.31
CA ILE A 331 4.20 0.28 -48.74
C ILE A 331 5.48 0.01 -49.54
N ALA A 332 6.59 0.69 -49.23
CA ALA A 332 7.89 0.41 -49.82
C ALA A 332 8.31 -1.06 -49.60
N MET A 333 8.15 -1.58 -48.38
CA MET A 333 8.43 -2.97 -48.06
C MET A 333 7.49 -3.93 -48.80
N GLU A 334 6.20 -3.63 -48.94
CA GLU A 334 5.27 -4.42 -49.75
C GLU A 334 5.74 -4.51 -51.21
N ARG A 335 6.23 -3.40 -51.79
CA ARG A 335 6.77 -3.37 -53.16
C ARG A 335 8.06 -4.18 -53.31
N ILE A 336 8.99 -4.03 -52.35
CA ILE A 336 10.25 -4.79 -52.30
C ILE A 336 9.96 -6.29 -52.14
N LEU A 337 9.10 -6.67 -51.20
CA LEU A 337 8.78 -8.08 -50.91
C LEU A 337 7.97 -8.76 -52.02
N ALA A 338 7.21 -7.99 -52.81
CA ALA A 338 6.56 -8.50 -54.01
C ALA A 338 7.57 -8.82 -55.14
N ASN A 339 8.74 -8.19 -55.14
CA ASN A 339 9.78 -8.34 -56.16
C ASN A 339 11.19 -8.51 -55.54
N PRO A 340 11.41 -9.56 -54.73
CA PRO A 340 12.58 -9.65 -53.84
C PRO A 340 13.92 -9.79 -54.57
N THR A 341 13.91 -10.15 -55.85
CA THR A 341 15.11 -10.29 -56.69
C THR A 341 15.38 -9.08 -57.59
N ASP A 342 14.49 -8.08 -57.60
CA ASP A 342 14.63 -6.89 -58.44
C ASP A 342 15.41 -5.78 -57.72
N VAL A 343 16.68 -5.62 -58.11
CA VAL A 343 17.59 -4.63 -57.53
C VAL A 343 17.12 -3.20 -57.81
N GLU A 344 16.42 -2.94 -58.92
CA GLU A 344 15.95 -1.61 -59.27
C GLU A 344 14.75 -1.20 -58.42
N VAL A 345 13.88 -2.15 -58.07
CA VAL A 345 12.83 -1.94 -57.06
C VAL A 345 13.45 -1.62 -55.71
N TYR A 346 14.50 -2.34 -55.29
CA TYR A 346 15.20 -2.03 -54.04
C TYR A 346 15.81 -0.62 -54.06
N ARG A 347 16.54 -0.23 -55.12
CA ARG A 347 17.14 1.11 -55.26
C ARG A 347 16.10 2.22 -55.22
N THR A 348 14.94 2.00 -55.85
CA THR A 348 13.83 2.96 -55.88
C THR A 348 13.30 3.26 -54.47
N PHE A 349 13.24 2.25 -53.61
CA PHE A 349 12.65 2.35 -52.27
C PHE A 349 13.67 2.38 -51.13
N GLU A 350 14.98 2.33 -51.42
CA GLU A 350 16.07 2.26 -50.45
C GLU A 350 15.97 3.34 -49.36
N ASN A 351 15.68 4.59 -49.75
CA ASN A 351 15.61 5.74 -48.83
C ASN A 351 14.44 5.69 -47.81
N TYR A 352 13.55 4.70 -47.92
CA TYR A 352 12.47 4.45 -46.96
C TYR A 352 12.82 3.32 -45.98
N VAL A 353 13.88 2.56 -46.27
CA VAL A 353 14.33 1.40 -45.50
C VAL A 353 15.67 1.67 -44.81
N VAL A 354 16.55 2.40 -45.49
CA VAL A 354 17.89 2.79 -45.08
C VAL A 354 17.93 4.29 -44.81
N THR A 355 18.41 4.65 -43.64
CA THR A 355 18.70 6.03 -43.26
C THR A 355 20.16 6.33 -43.55
N LYS A 356 20.43 7.36 -44.37
CA LYS A 356 21.78 7.80 -44.72
C LYS A 356 22.14 9.07 -43.94
N LEU A 357 23.22 9.04 -43.17
CA LEU A 357 23.76 10.14 -42.36
C LEU A 357 24.96 10.78 -43.07
N LYS A 358 25.15 12.08 -42.88
CA LYS A 358 26.32 12.81 -43.43
C LYS A 358 27.31 13.10 -42.31
N ASP A 359 28.55 13.30 -42.69
CA ASP A 359 29.63 13.69 -41.78
C ASP A 359 29.60 15.20 -41.46
N ASP A 360 28.43 15.68 -41.01
CA ASP A 360 28.19 17.04 -40.54
C ASP A 360 27.08 17.03 -39.47
N PRO A 361 27.38 16.52 -38.26
CA PRO A 361 26.39 16.35 -37.21
C PRO A 361 25.80 17.67 -36.73
N TYR A 362 26.54 18.79 -36.82
CA TYR A 362 26.04 20.08 -36.35
C TYR A 362 24.92 20.63 -37.23
N HIS A 363 25.05 20.56 -38.56
CA HIS A 363 23.95 20.95 -39.45
C HIS A 363 22.83 19.90 -39.51
N GLN A 364 23.13 18.64 -39.20
CA GLN A 364 22.11 17.60 -39.08
C GLN A 364 21.32 17.67 -37.76
N PHE A 365 21.97 18.01 -36.65
CA PHE A 365 21.39 17.81 -35.30
C PHE A 365 21.35 19.08 -34.44
N GLY A 366 22.16 20.10 -34.74
CA GLY A 366 22.35 21.28 -33.87
C GLY A 366 21.85 22.60 -34.45
N SER A 367 21.62 22.72 -35.76
CA SER A 367 21.18 23.97 -36.38
C SER A 367 19.66 24.15 -36.31
N LEU A 368 19.22 25.12 -35.52
CA LEU A 368 17.84 25.62 -35.50
C LEU A 368 17.57 26.46 -36.75
N LEU A 369 16.60 26.06 -37.58
CA LEU A 369 16.17 26.83 -38.76
C LEU A 369 15.13 27.88 -38.41
N ALA A 370 14.06 27.47 -37.71
CA ALA A 370 12.93 28.33 -37.35
C ALA A 370 12.13 27.70 -36.21
N LYS A 371 11.26 28.49 -35.57
CA LYS A 371 10.23 28.00 -34.65
C LYS A 371 8.86 28.28 -35.25
N GLY A 372 7.95 27.32 -35.26
CA GLY A 372 6.65 27.45 -35.93
C GLY A 372 5.58 26.50 -35.40
N ASP A 373 4.37 26.59 -35.96
CA ASP A 373 3.22 25.76 -35.56
C ASP A 373 3.49 24.26 -35.80
N THR A 374 3.35 23.45 -34.76
CA THR A 374 3.69 22.01 -34.78
C THR A 374 2.85 21.23 -35.77
N LYS A 375 1.55 21.54 -35.89
CA LYS A 375 0.63 20.81 -36.78
C LYS A 375 0.92 21.14 -38.24
N ALA A 376 1.20 22.41 -38.54
CA ALA A 376 1.65 22.86 -39.85
C ALA A 376 2.96 22.17 -40.24
N PHE A 377 3.92 22.08 -39.31
CA PHE A 377 5.17 21.36 -39.50
C PHE A 377 4.93 19.88 -39.84
N LEU A 378 4.14 19.14 -39.04
CA LEU A 378 3.86 17.73 -39.30
C LEU A 378 3.12 17.50 -40.62
N LYS A 379 2.20 18.40 -41.00
CA LYS A 379 1.49 18.34 -42.29
C LYS A 379 2.42 18.64 -43.47
N ALA A 380 3.32 19.61 -43.34
CA ALA A 380 4.33 19.90 -44.35
C ALA A 380 5.28 18.71 -44.51
N TYR A 381 5.70 18.08 -43.41
CA TYR A 381 6.50 16.86 -43.43
C TYR A 381 5.79 15.71 -44.14
N LEU A 382 4.53 15.44 -43.79
CA LEU A 382 3.70 14.42 -44.44
C LEU A 382 3.58 14.66 -45.95
N GLN A 383 3.32 15.91 -46.36
CA GLN A 383 3.19 16.28 -47.77
C GLN A 383 4.51 16.09 -48.53
N HIS A 384 5.63 16.50 -47.93
CA HIS A 384 6.96 16.31 -48.50
C HIS A 384 7.32 14.84 -48.72
N ARG A 385 6.98 13.96 -47.78
CA ARG A 385 7.17 12.51 -47.90
C ARG A 385 6.32 11.92 -49.04
N TYR A 386 5.08 12.38 -49.17
CA TYR A 386 4.18 11.95 -50.26
C TYR A 386 4.66 12.40 -51.64
N ASP A 387 5.12 13.65 -51.76
CA ASP A 387 5.57 14.20 -53.05
C ASP A 387 6.81 13.50 -53.58
N ARG A 388 7.69 13.01 -52.69
CA ARG A 388 8.89 12.26 -53.04
C ARG A 388 8.67 10.76 -53.24
N PHE A 389 7.50 10.24 -52.89
CA PHE A 389 7.23 8.80 -52.99
C PHE A 389 6.98 8.38 -54.47
N PRO A 390 7.74 7.43 -55.03
CA PRO A 390 7.70 7.11 -56.47
C PRO A 390 6.38 6.51 -56.98
N ASP A 391 5.64 5.74 -56.16
CA ASP A 391 4.36 5.11 -56.52
C ASP A 391 3.26 5.46 -55.50
N LYS A 392 2.36 6.36 -55.88
CA LYS A 392 1.30 6.88 -55.00
C LYS A 392 0.13 5.91 -54.78
N THR A 393 0.12 4.76 -55.45
CA THR A 393 -1.00 3.81 -55.40
C THR A 393 -1.24 3.28 -53.98
N GLY A 394 -2.42 3.56 -53.42
CA GLY A 394 -2.81 3.14 -52.07
C GLY A 394 -2.41 4.09 -50.94
N LEU A 395 -1.83 5.26 -51.24
CA LEU A 395 -1.44 6.25 -50.22
C LEU A 395 -2.55 7.27 -49.88
N ASP A 396 -3.47 7.56 -50.80
CA ASP A 396 -4.41 8.69 -50.64
C ASP A 396 -5.34 8.57 -49.42
N GLN A 397 -5.80 7.37 -49.10
CA GLN A 397 -6.59 7.12 -47.89
C GLN A 397 -5.75 7.36 -46.62
N ALA A 398 -4.54 6.80 -46.57
CA ALA A 398 -3.64 6.95 -45.42
C ALA A 398 -3.20 8.41 -45.21
N MET A 399 -3.04 9.18 -46.29
CA MET A 399 -2.75 10.61 -46.23
C MET A 399 -3.88 11.40 -45.59
N THR A 400 -5.13 11.11 -45.97
CA THR A 400 -6.31 11.76 -45.39
C THR A 400 -6.45 11.42 -43.91
N GLU A 401 -6.27 10.14 -43.55
CA GLU A 401 -6.35 9.66 -42.17
C GLU A 401 -5.26 10.30 -41.27
N LEU A 402 -4.02 10.40 -41.75
CA LEU A 402 -2.93 11.04 -40.99
C LEU A 402 -3.13 12.55 -40.84
N LYS A 403 -3.62 13.26 -41.88
CA LYS A 403 -3.93 14.70 -41.80
C LYS A 403 -5.00 14.98 -40.74
N ASP A 404 -6.10 14.22 -40.80
CA ASP A 404 -7.19 14.32 -39.81
C ASP A 404 -6.70 13.98 -38.39
N HIS A 405 -5.82 12.97 -38.27
CA HIS A 405 -5.23 12.61 -36.97
C HIS A 405 -4.36 13.75 -36.40
N ILE A 406 -3.53 14.40 -37.22
CA ILE A 406 -2.72 15.56 -36.81
C ILE A 406 -3.61 16.73 -36.39
N ASP A 407 -4.66 17.03 -37.16
CA ASP A 407 -5.56 18.14 -36.87
C ASP A 407 -6.31 17.94 -35.55
N LYS A 408 -6.76 16.71 -35.26
CA LYS A 408 -7.49 16.35 -34.03
C LYS A 408 -6.59 16.14 -32.81
N ALA A 409 -5.27 16.08 -32.98
CA ALA A 409 -4.36 15.83 -31.87
C ALA A 409 -4.37 16.98 -30.85
N THR A 410 -4.64 16.66 -29.59
CA THR A 410 -4.60 17.59 -28.44
C THR A 410 -3.34 17.44 -27.59
N CYS A 411 -2.52 16.43 -27.89
CA CYS A 411 -1.33 16.08 -27.13
C CYS A 411 -0.04 16.68 -27.69
N LEU A 412 -0.10 17.41 -28.82
CA LEU A 412 1.05 18.06 -29.44
C LEU A 412 1.32 19.42 -28.78
N PRO A 413 2.59 19.86 -28.68
CA PRO A 413 2.93 21.23 -28.33
C PRO A 413 2.42 22.19 -29.41
N GLU A 414 2.13 23.44 -29.05
CA GLU A 414 1.68 24.45 -30.00
C GLU A 414 2.78 24.83 -31.00
N GLU A 415 4.01 25.02 -30.50
CA GLU A 415 5.18 25.38 -31.29
C GLU A 415 6.23 24.26 -31.29
N TRP A 416 6.93 24.10 -32.41
CA TRP A 416 8.05 23.18 -32.58
C TRP A 416 9.25 23.85 -33.25
N ASP A 417 10.43 23.44 -32.82
CA ASP A 417 11.72 23.88 -33.36
C ASP A 417 12.05 23.07 -34.63
N GLU A 418 12.07 23.75 -35.78
CA GLU A 418 12.42 23.17 -37.07
C GLU A 418 13.96 23.10 -37.23
N MET A 419 14.51 21.91 -37.49
CA MET A 419 15.94 21.66 -37.69
C MET A 419 16.29 21.34 -39.14
N ALA A 420 17.53 21.66 -39.56
CA ALA A 420 17.94 21.71 -40.97
C ALA A 420 18.03 20.37 -41.71
N GLU A 421 18.49 19.29 -41.07
CA GLU A 421 18.48 17.93 -41.64
C GLU A 421 18.11 16.89 -40.59
N ASN A 422 16.81 16.68 -40.45
CA ASN A 422 16.08 15.99 -39.38
C ASN A 422 16.35 14.47 -39.18
N LEU A 423 17.60 13.96 -39.21
CA LEU A 423 17.91 12.53 -39.14
C LEU A 423 18.24 11.99 -37.72
N GLY A 424 18.52 12.85 -36.72
CA GLY A 424 19.20 12.43 -35.48
C GLY A 424 18.37 12.21 -34.21
N VAL A 425 17.18 12.82 -34.08
CA VAL A 425 16.34 12.69 -32.85
C VAL A 425 15.94 11.23 -32.56
N GLU A 426 15.98 10.36 -33.58
CA GLU A 426 15.71 8.94 -33.40
C GLU A 426 16.83 8.17 -32.69
N GLN A 427 18.08 8.65 -32.74
CA GLN A 427 19.25 7.95 -32.22
C GLN A 427 19.45 8.18 -30.71
N GLU A 428 19.30 9.41 -30.22
CA GLU A 428 19.31 9.70 -28.77
C GLU A 428 18.24 8.91 -28.03
N VAL A 429 17.03 8.83 -28.58
CA VAL A 429 15.94 8.12 -27.92
C VAL A 429 16.04 6.61 -28.10
N ALA A 430 16.67 6.09 -29.17
CA ALA A 430 16.97 4.67 -29.25
C ALA A 430 17.94 4.23 -28.14
N VAL A 431 18.92 5.09 -27.79
CA VAL A 431 19.83 4.86 -26.65
C VAL A 431 19.08 4.96 -25.31
N GLN A 432 18.20 5.97 -25.14
CA GLN A 432 17.37 6.09 -23.92
C GLN A 432 16.36 4.95 -23.76
N VAL A 433 15.74 4.50 -24.85
CA VAL A 433 14.80 3.36 -24.86
C VAL A 433 15.54 2.05 -24.61
N GLN A 434 16.73 1.85 -25.18
CA GLN A 434 17.57 0.69 -24.87
C GLN A 434 17.94 0.66 -23.38
N GLN A 435 18.37 1.80 -22.81
CA GLN A 435 18.66 1.91 -21.37
C GLN A 435 17.44 1.61 -20.50
N GLN A 436 16.23 1.98 -20.95
CA GLN A 436 14.97 1.67 -20.24
C GLN A 436 14.53 0.21 -20.41
N VAL A 437 14.76 -0.41 -21.56
CA VAL A 437 14.46 -1.83 -21.82
C VAL A 437 15.39 -2.73 -21.02
N ASP A 438 16.68 -2.37 -20.92
CA ASP A 438 17.65 -3.10 -20.11
C ASP A 438 17.27 -3.06 -18.61
N GLN A 439 16.74 -1.93 -18.11
CA GLN A 439 16.18 -1.78 -16.76
C GLN A 439 14.90 -2.61 -16.52
N GLN A 440 14.13 -2.90 -17.57
CA GLN A 440 12.84 -3.59 -17.50
C GLN A 440 13.00 -5.13 -17.54
N LEU A 441 13.94 -5.62 -18.37
CA LEU A 441 14.28 -7.06 -18.46
C LEU A 441 14.83 -7.65 -17.16
N GLU A 442 15.31 -6.80 -16.27
CA GLU A 442 15.82 -7.17 -14.95
C GLU A 442 14.66 -7.43 -13.95
N GLN A 443 13.46 -6.89 -14.22
CA GLN A 443 12.30 -6.90 -13.33
C GLN A 443 11.36 -8.11 -13.55
N ASP A 444 11.17 -8.57 -14.79
CA ASP A 444 10.23 -9.67 -15.12
C ASP A 444 10.78 -11.08 -14.76
N ARG A 445 12.08 -11.17 -14.46
CA ARG A 445 12.77 -12.45 -14.26
C ARG A 445 12.55 -13.12 -12.90
N GLU A 446 11.84 -12.52 -11.94
CA GLU A 446 11.73 -13.10 -10.60
C GLU A 446 10.40 -13.85 -10.36
N ILE A 447 9.27 -13.34 -10.84
CA ILE A 447 7.96 -13.99 -10.65
C ILE A 447 7.71 -15.10 -11.69
N GLU A 448 8.12 -14.93 -12.95
CA GLU A 448 7.98 -15.98 -13.98
C GLU A 448 8.87 -17.19 -13.69
N LYS A 449 10.04 -16.99 -13.07
CA LYS A 449 10.96 -18.07 -12.72
C LYS A 449 10.36 -19.07 -11.74
N GLU A 450 9.49 -18.66 -10.82
CA GLU A 450 8.97 -19.55 -9.78
C GLU A 450 7.97 -20.59 -10.32
N ILE A 451 7.00 -20.14 -11.14
CA ILE A 451 6.04 -21.03 -11.82
C ILE A 451 6.77 -21.93 -12.84
N GLU A 452 7.74 -21.38 -13.58
CA GLU A 452 8.54 -22.16 -14.54
C GLU A 452 9.36 -23.25 -13.85
N LEU A 453 9.97 -22.96 -12.70
CA LEU A 453 10.75 -23.92 -11.93
C LEU A 453 9.89 -25.07 -11.40
N GLU A 454 8.71 -24.78 -10.84
CA GLU A 454 7.77 -25.81 -10.39
C GLU A 454 7.27 -26.68 -11.56
N LEU A 455 6.93 -26.05 -12.69
CA LEU A 455 6.49 -26.76 -13.89
C LEU A 455 7.58 -27.72 -14.42
N GLN A 456 8.85 -27.28 -14.41
CA GLN A 456 9.99 -28.12 -14.77
C GLN A 456 10.10 -29.38 -13.89
N TRP A 457 9.75 -29.30 -12.61
CA TRP A 457 9.77 -30.46 -11.71
C TRP A 457 8.68 -31.48 -12.08
N TYR A 458 7.44 -31.04 -12.28
CA TYR A 458 6.36 -31.92 -12.73
C TYR A 458 6.64 -32.53 -14.11
N GLU A 459 7.35 -31.81 -14.99
CA GLU A 459 7.77 -32.29 -16.31
C GLU A 459 8.94 -33.28 -16.30
N ALA A 460 9.77 -33.23 -15.27
CA ALA A 460 10.96 -34.06 -15.17
C ALA A 460 10.63 -35.51 -14.75
N CYS A 461 9.38 -35.82 -14.39
CA CYS A 461 8.96 -37.17 -14.04
C CYS A 461 9.22 -38.16 -15.20
N PRO A 462 10.16 -39.11 -15.04
CA PRO A 462 10.49 -40.05 -16.10
C PRO A 462 9.36 -41.07 -16.28
N TYR A 463 9.18 -41.54 -17.51
CA TYR A 463 8.31 -42.67 -17.84
C TYR A 463 9.06 -43.61 -18.78
N SER A 464 8.73 -44.90 -18.75
CA SER A 464 9.49 -45.92 -19.48
C SER A 464 8.89 -46.23 -20.84
N ARG A 465 7.57 -46.08 -20.97
CA ARG A 465 6.84 -46.46 -22.18
C ARG A 465 5.61 -45.58 -22.40
N ILE A 466 5.46 -45.07 -23.62
CA ILE A 466 4.23 -44.42 -24.07
C ILE A 466 3.18 -45.51 -24.33
N GLU A 467 2.02 -45.37 -23.71
CA GLU A 467 0.88 -46.25 -23.94
C GLU A 467 0.18 -45.84 -25.24
N ARG A 468 -0.09 -46.82 -26.10
CA ARG A 468 -0.81 -46.55 -27.35
C ARG A 468 -2.23 -46.13 -27.03
N ASP A 469 -2.69 -45.06 -27.68
CA ASP A 469 -4.09 -44.67 -27.61
C ASP A 469 -4.95 -45.70 -28.33
N MET A 470 -5.94 -46.25 -27.63
CA MET A 470 -6.80 -47.33 -28.11
C MET A 470 -8.25 -46.91 -27.85
N GLY A 471 -9.12 -47.22 -28.80
CA GLY A 471 -10.54 -46.88 -28.69
C GLY A 471 -11.35 -47.89 -27.86
N LEU A 472 -12.66 -47.69 -27.81
CA LEU A 472 -13.60 -48.50 -27.03
C LEU A 472 -14.43 -49.39 -27.96
N THR A 473 -14.41 -50.70 -27.70
CA THR A 473 -15.40 -51.59 -28.30
C THR A 473 -16.80 -51.24 -27.81
N ARG A 474 -17.84 -51.63 -28.56
CA ARG A 474 -19.24 -51.35 -28.19
C ARG A 474 -19.59 -51.92 -26.81
N GLU A 475 -19.12 -53.12 -26.49
CA GLU A 475 -19.34 -53.76 -25.18
C GLU A 475 -18.69 -52.96 -24.04
N GLN A 476 -17.46 -52.49 -24.24
CA GLN A 476 -16.77 -51.64 -23.26
C GLN A 476 -17.45 -50.29 -23.07
N PHE A 477 -17.91 -49.64 -24.15
CA PHE A 477 -18.68 -48.40 -24.07
C PHE A 477 -19.97 -48.59 -23.26
N LEU A 478 -20.75 -49.63 -23.55
CA LEU A 478 -21.98 -49.94 -22.80
C LEU A 478 -21.68 -50.21 -21.32
N GLY A 479 -20.62 -50.96 -21.03
CA GLY A 479 -20.18 -51.21 -19.65
C GLY A 479 -19.77 -49.95 -18.91
N VAL A 480 -19.12 -48.99 -19.59
CA VAL A 480 -18.75 -47.69 -19.01
C VAL A 480 -19.99 -46.86 -18.66
N VAL A 481 -20.97 -46.77 -19.55
CA VAL A 481 -22.25 -46.07 -19.30
C VAL A 481 -22.99 -46.71 -18.12
N ASP A 482 -23.06 -48.03 -18.07
CA ASP A 482 -23.73 -48.77 -16.99
C ASP A 482 -23.07 -48.55 -15.62
N ARG A 483 -21.73 -48.58 -15.57
CA ARG A 483 -20.97 -48.33 -14.33
C ARG A 483 -21.12 -46.90 -13.83
N LEU A 484 -21.15 -45.91 -14.74
CA LEU A 484 -21.41 -44.52 -14.38
C LEU A 484 -22.81 -44.36 -13.78
N LYS A 485 -23.83 -45.03 -14.36
CA LYS A 485 -25.21 -45.02 -13.84
C LYS A 485 -25.34 -45.62 -12.45
N HIS A 486 -24.72 -46.76 -12.20
CA HIS A 486 -24.86 -47.52 -10.95
C HIS A 486 -23.86 -47.15 -9.85
N ALA A 487 -23.09 -46.09 -10.00
CA ALA A 487 -22.15 -45.61 -8.98
C ALA A 487 -21.11 -46.64 -8.53
N GLN A 488 -20.45 -47.32 -9.48
CA GLN A 488 -19.30 -48.20 -9.20
C GLN A 488 -17.96 -47.52 -9.61
N PRO A 489 -17.44 -46.57 -8.80
CA PRO A 489 -16.30 -45.72 -9.16
C PRO A 489 -14.93 -46.42 -9.12
N GLU A 490 -14.86 -47.70 -8.72
CA GLU A 490 -13.59 -48.46 -8.57
C GLU A 490 -13.38 -49.53 -9.65
N SER A 491 -14.00 -49.39 -10.82
CA SER A 491 -13.65 -50.25 -11.95
C SER A 491 -12.35 -49.78 -12.60
N VAL A 492 -11.53 -50.71 -13.10
CA VAL A 492 -10.21 -50.43 -13.73
C VAL A 492 -10.29 -49.40 -14.88
N ASP A 493 -11.47 -49.20 -15.45
CA ASP A 493 -11.69 -48.40 -16.65
C ASP A 493 -12.31 -47.00 -16.41
N VAL A 494 -12.85 -46.69 -15.22
CA VAL A 494 -13.48 -45.40 -14.89
C VAL A 494 -12.93 -44.90 -13.57
N ILE A 495 -12.21 -43.78 -13.59
CA ILE A 495 -11.42 -43.29 -12.45
C ILE A 495 -11.93 -41.89 -12.06
N PRO A 496 -12.27 -41.63 -10.78
CA PRO A 496 -12.61 -40.28 -10.32
C PRO A 496 -11.40 -39.32 -10.44
N LEU A 497 -11.65 -38.07 -10.85
CA LEU A 497 -10.59 -37.06 -10.96
C LEU A 497 -9.90 -36.78 -9.62
N SER A 498 -10.67 -36.70 -8.53
CA SER A 498 -10.13 -36.52 -7.17
C SER A 498 -9.18 -37.65 -6.76
N GLU A 499 -9.57 -38.90 -7.01
CA GLU A 499 -8.70 -40.07 -6.76
C GLU A 499 -7.47 -40.07 -7.67
N GLN A 500 -7.59 -39.60 -8.91
CA GLN A 500 -6.43 -39.45 -9.78
C GLN A 500 -5.44 -38.40 -9.24
N LEU A 501 -5.92 -37.30 -8.68
CA LEU A 501 -5.09 -36.26 -8.10
C LEU A 501 -4.38 -36.73 -6.81
N LYS A 502 -4.98 -37.62 -6.02
CA LYS A 502 -4.33 -38.21 -4.83
C LYS A 502 -3.15 -39.12 -5.13
N LYS A 503 -3.09 -39.71 -6.34
CA LYS A 503 -2.03 -40.66 -6.72
C LYS A 503 -0.66 -40.01 -6.92
N PHE A 504 -0.57 -38.67 -6.92
CA PHE A 504 0.68 -37.95 -7.10
C PHE A 504 0.90 -36.92 -5.99
N PRO A 505 2.11 -36.83 -5.40
CA PRO A 505 2.40 -35.89 -4.32
C PRO A 505 2.70 -34.48 -4.85
N TYR A 506 1.66 -33.67 -5.03
CA TYR A 506 1.81 -32.25 -5.39
C TYR A 506 2.32 -31.41 -4.22
N PHE A 507 2.93 -30.25 -4.51
CA PHE A 507 3.30 -29.28 -3.48
C PHE A 507 2.07 -28.82 -2.69
N LYS A 508 2.17 -28.81 -1.35
CA LYS A 508 1.09 -28.40 -0.44
C LYS A 508 1.09 -26.89 -0.23
N ILE A 509 -0.09 -26.31 0.00
CA ILE A 509 -0.27 -24.89 0.36
C ILE A 509 -1.31 -24.85 1.48
N ASP A 510 -0.97 -24.27 2.63
CA ASP A 510 -1.88 -24.09 3.78
C ASP A 510 -2.75 -25.35 4.07
N GLU A 511 -2.09 -26.52 4.13
CA GLU A 511 -2.69 -27.86 4.39
C GLU A 511 -3.66 -28.43 3.33
N ALA A 512 -4.07 -27.65 2.32
CA ALA A 512 -4.97 -28.09 1.26
C ALA A 512 -4.22 -28.69 0.04
N THR A 513 -4.86 -29.66 -0.63
CA THR A 513 -4.28 -30.43 -1.75
C THR A 513 -5.16 -30.37 -3.01
N PHE A 514 -4.56 -30.58 -4.19
CA PHE A 514 -5.29 -30.41 -5.46
C PHE A 514 -6.50 -31.33 -5.63
N ASP A 515 -6.54 -32.49 -4.97
CA ASP A 515 -7.68 -33.41 -4.98
C ASP A 515 -8.94 -32.84 -4.30
N GLN A 516 -8.79 -31.78 -3.50
CA GLN A 516 -9.90 -31.09 -2.82
C GLN A 516 -10.51 -29.97 -3.67
N LEU A 517 -9.93 -29.65 -4.84
CA LEU A 517 -10.37 -28.52 -5.67
C LEU A 517 -11.64 -28.77 -6.48
N PHE A 518 -11.90 -30.04 -6.82
CA PHE A 518 -12.96 -30.45 -7.72
C PHE A 518 -14.03 -31.20 -6.93
N THR A 519 -15.22 -30.63 -6.88
CA THR A 519 -16.35 -31.11 -6.07
C THR A 519 -17.39 -31.87 -6.90
N THR A 520 -17.35 -31.71 -8.22
CA THR A 520 -18.28 -32.33 -9.16
C THR A 520 -17.82 -33.76 -9.48
N PRO A 521 -18.74 -34.73 -9.70
CA PRO A 521 -18.39 -36.11 -10.04
C PRO A 521 -17.85 -36.22 -11.48
N ILE A 522 -16.60 -35.78 -11.67
CA ILE A 522 -15.82 -35.85 -12.90
C ILE A 522 -14.96 -37.11 -12.85
N PHE A 523 -15.01 -37.87 -13.93
CA PHE A 523 -14.28 -39.12 -14.12
C PHE A 523 -13.44 -39.03 -15.38
N GLY A 524 -12.45 -39.90 -15.51
CA GLY A 524 -11.73 -40.14 -16.75
C GLY A 524 -11.49 -41.62 -16.94
N THR A 525 -11.33 -42.03 -18.20
CA THR A 525 -10.90 -43.40 -18.49
C THR A 525 -9.44 -43.60 -18.10
N ARG A 526 -9.03 -44.86 -17.98
CA ARG A 526 -7.61 -45.20 -17.87
C ARG A 526 -6.81 -44.59 -19.04
N ARG A 527 -7.35 -44.61 -20.27
CA ARG A 527 -6.66 -44.05 -21.43
C ARG A 527 -6.61 -42.53 -21.37
N PHE A 528 -7.63 -41.84 -20.86
CA PHE A 528 -7.57 -40.40 -20.67
C PHE A 528 -6.43 -39.98 -19.72
N PHE A 529 -6.33 -40.61 -18.55
CA PHE A 529 -5.35 -40.22 -17.53
C PHE A 529 -3.94 -40.75 -17.77
N TYR A 530 -3.80 -41.90 -18.44
CA TYR A 530 -2.51 -42.58 -18.61
C TYR A 530 -2.11 -42.64 -20.09
N SER A 531 -1.34 -41.64 -20.51
CA SER A 531 -0.61 -41.65 -21.80
C SER A 531 0.70 -42.45 -21.73
N THR A 532 1.07 -42.93 -20.54
CA THR A 532 2.28 -43.71 -20.28
C THR A 532 1.98 -44.87 -19.35
N ASP A 533 2.97 -45.75 -19.15
CA ASP A 533 2.92 -46.89 -18.24
C ASP A 533 2.83 -46.51 -16.75
N GLN A 534 3.07 -45.22 -16.43
CA GLN A 534 3.09 -44.71 -15.07
C GLN A 534 2.07 -43.59 -14.84
N THR A 535 1.76 -43.35 -13.57
CA THR A 535 0.96 -42.18 -13.17
C THR A 535 1.83 -40.93 -13.21
N LEU A 536 1.48 -39.99 -14.08
CA LEU A 536 2.18 -38.72 -14.20
C LEU A 536 1.38 -37.59 -13.53
N PRO A 537 2.04 -36.51 -13.09
CA PRO A 537 1.33 -35.36 -12.55
C PRO A 537 0.47 -34.71 -13.64
N VAL A 538 -0.67 -34.13 -13.27
CA VAL A 538 -1.62 -33.52 -14.21
C VAL A 538 -1.04 -32.33 -14.96
N PHE A 539 0.05 -31.73 -14.45
CA PHE A 539 0.79 -30.67 -15.13
C PHE A 539 1.81 -31.20 -16.16
N HIS A 540 2.10 -32.51 -16.19
CA HIS A 540 3.04 -33.10 -17.13
C HIS A 540 2.59 -32.90 -18.60
N LYS A 541 3.53 -32.71 -19.51
CA LYS A 541 3.27 -32.47 -20.95
C LYS A 541 2.57 -33.60 -21.69
N ALA A 542 2.62 -34.80 -21.15
CA ALA A 542 1.92 -35.97 -21.70
C ALA A 542 0.46 -36.08 -21.23
N GLN A 543 -0.02 -35.20 -20.33
CA GLN A 543 -1.41 -35.21 -19.89
C GLN A 543 -2.34 -34.80 -21.04
N ARG A 544 -3.44 -35.54 -21.22
CA ARG A 544 -4.43 -35.24 -22.27
C ARG A 544 -5.38 -34.13 -21.80
N PRO A 545 -5.72 -33.16 -22.67
CA PRO A 545 -6.74 -32.16 -22.37
C PRO A 545 -8.14 -32.80 -22.43
N PRO A 546 -9.10 -32.38 -21.59
CA PRO A 546 -10.44 -32.93 -21.53
C PRO A 546 -11.33 -32.39 -22.67
N ASN A 547 -10.95 -32.65 -23.93
CA ASN A 547 -11.59 -32.07 -25.11
C ASN A 547 -12.93 -32.72 -25.50
N GLN A 548 -13.20 -33.94 -25.05
CA GLN A 548 -14.46 -34.64 -25.28
C GLN A 548 -14.93 -35.30 -24.00
N ILE A 549 -16.20 -35.10 -23.68
CA ILE A 549 -16.79 -35.48 -22.41
C ILE A 549 -18.03 -36.32 -22.71
N LEU A 550 -18.08 -37.54 -22.19
CA LEU A 550 -19.29 -38.32 -22.17
C LEU A 550 -20.10 -37.96 -20.92
N MET A 551 -21.22 -37.28 -21.13
CA MET A 551 -22.18 -36.93 -20.10
C MET A 551 -23.23 -38.03 -19.99
N VAL A 552 -23.46 -38.58 -18.80
CA VAL A 552 -24.41 -39.68 -18.57
C VAL A 552 -25.44 -39.27 -17.53
N ARG A 553 -26.73 -39.48 -17.83
CA ARG A 553 -27.84 -39.29 -16.89
C ARG A 553 -27.93 -40.48 -15.93
N THR A 554 -28.07 -40.18 -14.65
CA THR A 554 -28.21 -41.13 -13.54
C THR A 554 -29.45 -40.81 -12.73
N ASP A 555 -29.84 -41.69 -11.80
CA ASP A 555 -30.99 -41.48 -10.90
C ASP A 555 -30.80 -40.28 -9.94
N ARG A 556 -29.56 -39.75 -9.83
CA ARG A 556 -29.19 -38.66 -8.92
C ARG A 556 -28.58 -37.46 -9.63
N GLY A 557 -28.86 -37.27 -10.93
CA GLY A 557 -28.33 -36.18 -11.74
C GLY A 557 -27.35 -36.66 -12.82
N PHE A 558 -26.31 -35.89 -13.12
CA PHE A 558 -25.37 -36.15 -14.22
C PHE A 558 -23.97 -36.51 -13.74
N ARG A 559 -23.26 -37.30 -14.56
CA ARG A 559 -21.85 -37.62 -14.40
C ARG A 559 -21.09 -37.38 -15.70
N PHE A 560 -19.82 -37.01 -15.57
CA PHE A 560 -19.01 -36.54 -16.69
C PHE A 560 -17.74 -37.38 -16.80
N LEU A 561 -17.53 -38.01 -17.94
CA LEU A 561 -16.38 -38.84 -18.21
C LEU A 561 -15.52 -38.22 -19.31
N CYS A 562 -14.31 -37.79 -18.96
CA CYS A 562 -13.31 -37.35 -19.92
C CYS A 562 -12.75 -38.56 -20.70
N LEU A 563 -12.77 -38.44 -22.02
CA LEU A 563 -12.31 -39.48 -22.95
C LEU A 563 -11.03 -39.05 -23.65
N SER A 564 -10.22 -40.02 -24.09
CA SER A 564 -9.21 -39.76 -25.12
C SER A 564 -9.85 -39.56 -26.50
N GLU A 565 -9.09 -39.00 -27.45
CA GLU A 565 -9.60 -38.74 -28.80
C GLU A 565 -10.01 -40.02 -29.55
N HIS A 566 -9.29 -41.14 -29.36
CA HIS A 566 -9.66 -42.41 -29.96
C HIS A 566 -10.94 -42.98 -29.33
N GLU A 567 -11.08 -42.93 -28.01
CA GLU A 567 -12.29 -43.37 -27.33
C GLU A 567 -13.50 -42.52 -27.72
N ALA A 568 -13.34 -41.20 -27.78
CA ALA A 568 -14.41 -40.28 -28.19
C ALA A 568 -14.89 -40.54 -29.62
N ARG A 569 -13.97 -40.86 -30.54
CA ARG A 569 -14.32 -41.25 -31.92
C ARG A 569 -15.16 -42.52 -31.95
N ASP A 570 -14.74 -43.56 -31.24
CA ASP A 570 -15.47 -44.82 -31.22
C ASP A 570 -16.84 -44.67 -30.55
N VAL A 571 -16.91 -43.95 -29.43
CA VAL A 571 -18.18 -43.59 -28.78
C VAL A 571 -19.10 -42.85 -29.74
N ARG A 572 -18.56 -41.90 -30.53
CA ARG A 572 -19.31 -41.21 -31.57
C ARG A 572 -19.88 -42.18 -32.60
N GLU A 573 -19.07 -43.11 -33.11
CA GLU A 573 -19.50 -44.11 -34.09
C GLU A 573 -20.58 -45.06 -33.54
N HIS A 574 -20.43 -45.51 -32.28
CA HIS A 574 -21.43 -46.37 -31.62
C HIS A 574 -22.75 -45.63 -31.42
N MET A 575 -22.70 -44.38 -30.93
CA MET A 575 -23.90 -43.56 -30.70
C MET A 575 -24.56 -43.08 -32.01
N GLN A 576 -23.82 -42.94 -33.11
CA GLN A 576 -24.41 -42.66 -34.43
C GLN A 576 -25.20 -43.85 -34.97
N LYS A 577 -24.74 -45.08 -34.71
CA LYS A 577 -25.44 -46.30 -35.10
C LYS A 577 -26.67 -46.55 -34.22
N GLU A 578 -26.54 -46.30 -32.93
CA GLU A 578 -27.60 -46.49 -31.93
C GLU A 578 -27.67 -45.28 -30.99
N PRO A 579 -28.53 -44.30 -31.31
CA PRO A 579 -28.74 -43.14 -30.46
C PRO A 579 -29.25 -43.52 -29.07
N ARG A 580 -28.90 -42.70 -28.08
CA ARG A 580 -29.30 -42.87 -26.68
C ARG A 580 -29.92 -41.60 -26.15
N ASP A 581 -30.84 -41.74 -25.20
CA ASP A 581 -31.51 -40.65 -24.49
C ASP A 581 -30.99 -40.46 -23.05
N ASP A 582 -30.04 -41.29 -22.63
CA ASP A 582 -29.46 -41.33 -21.30
C ASP A 582 -27.96 -40.96 -21.27
N ALA A 583 -27.35 -40.69 -22.42
CA ALA A 583 -25.94 -40.33 -22.57
C ALA A 583 -25.72 -39.42 -23.78
N TRP A 584 -24.83 -38.43 -23.63
CA TRP A 584 -24.49 -37.45 -24.66
C TRP A 584 -22.97 -37.26 -24.72
N LEU A 585 -22.42 -37.24 -25.94
CA LEU A 585 -21.02 -36.90 -26.16
C LEU A 585 -20.92 -35.41 -26.48
N ILE A 586 -20.30 -34.64 -25.58
CA ILE A 586 -20.27 -33.18 -25.61
C ILE A 586 -18.83 -32.64 -25.66
N MET A 587 -18.72 -31.40 -26.13
CA MET A 587 -17.53 -30.56 -26.06
C MET A 587 -17.49 -29.77 -24.74
N PRO A 588 -16.34 -29.21 -24.32
CA PRO A 588 -16.21 -28.43 -23.07
C PRO A 588 -17.04 -27.15 -23.04
N ASP A 589 -17.59 -26.71 -24.17
CA ASP A 589 -18.53 -25.59 -24.30
C ASP A 589 -19.99 -26.04 -24.41
N TYR A 590 -20.29 -27.25 -23.92
CA TYR A 590 -21.61 -27.91 -23.92
C TYR A 590 -22.19 -28.30 -25.29
N ARG A 591 -21.52 -27.97 -26.41
CA ARG A 591 -22.01 -28.36 -27.73
C ARG A 591 -21.96 -29.88 -27.90
N SER A 592 -23.01 -30.45 -28.48
CA SER A 592 -23.02 -31.86 -28.88
C SER A 592 -21.92 -32.13 -29.91
N TYR A 593 -21.17 -33.21 -29.71
CA TYR A 593 -20.21 -33.73 -30.69
C TYR A 593 -20.88 -34.59 -31.78
N LEU A 594 -22.17 -34.85 -31.63
CA LEU A 594 -23.03 -35.61 -32.54
C LEU A 594 -24.04 -34.70 -33.24
N GLU A 595 -24.29 -34.94 -34.52
CA GLU A 595 -25.35 -34.29 -35.31
C GLU A 595 -26.75 -34.92 -35.08
N THR A 596 -26.94 -35.67 -34.00
CA THR A 596 -28.11 -36.55 -33.79
C THR A 596 -29.37 -35.82 -33.30
N SER A 597 -30.53 -36.48 -33.50
CA SER A 597 -31.90 -36.01 -33.20
C SER A 597 -32.36 -36.12 -31.74
N ALA A 598 -31.54 -36.65 -30.82
CA ALA A 598 -31.90 -36.73 -29.40
C ALA A 598 -31.82 -35.33 -28.75
N PRO A 599 -32.86 -34.86 -28.05
CA PRO A 599 -32.83 -33.56 -27.40
C PRO A 599 -31.74 -33.54 -26.31
N MET A 600 -30.87 -32.51 -26.36
CA MET A 600 -29.94 -32.21 -25.29
C MET A 600 -30.72 -31.76 -24.04
N PRO A 601 -30.27 -32.10 -22.81
CA PRO A 601 -30.82 -31.50 -21.60
C PRO A 601 -30.72 -29.97 -21.65
N GLU A 602 -31.68 -29.26 -21.05
CA GLU A 602 -31.62 -27.80 -20.97
C GLU A 602 -30.45 -27.37 -20.07
N TYR A 603 -29.60 -26.49 -20.59
CA TYR A 603 -28.37 -26.05 -19.92
C TYR A 603 -28.65 -25.20 -18.66
N ASP A 604 -29.67 -24.35 -18.73
CA ASP A 604 -29.97 -23.35 -17.70
C ASP A 604 -30.75 -23.92 -16.51
N GLU A 605 -31.32 -25.13 -16.62
CA GLU A 605 -32.14 -25.74 -15.57
C GLU A 605 -31.35 -26.68 -14.63
N GLU A 606 -30.07 -26.95 -14.91
CA GLU A 606 -29.28 -27.98 -14.22
C GLU A 606 -27.90 -27.47 -13.76
N GLN A 607 -27.83 -26.88 -12.56
CA GLN A 607 -26.59 -26.36 -11.92
C GLN A 607 -25.43 -27.37 -11.91
N THR A 608 -25.74 -28.67 -11.86
CA THR A 608 -24.76 -29.75 -11.89
C THR A 608 -23.94 -29.75 -13.18
N ILE A 609 -24.54 -29.41 -14.32
CA ILE A 609 -23.87 -29.35 -15.63
C ILE A 609 -22.94 -28.14 -15.69
N GLN A 610 -23.40 -26.97 -15.24
CA GLN A 610 -22.60 -25.74 -15.22
C GLN A 610 -21.35 -25.88 -14.34
N ASN A 611 -21.52 -26.41 -13.12
CA ASN A 611 -20.40 -26.64 -12.19
C ASN A 611 -19.39 -27.64 -12.76
N ALA A 612 -19.87 -28.70 -13.42
CA ALA A 612 -19.01 -29.69 -14.06
C ALA A 612 -18.18 -29.08 -15.18
N LEU A 613 -18.79 -28.30 -16.07
CA LEU A 613 -18.09 -27.69 -17.18
C LEU A 613 -17.10 -26.63 -16.72
N LEU A 614 -17.43 -25.85 -15.68
CA LEU A 614 -16.50 -24.92 -15.05
C LEU A 614 -15.25 -25.65 -14.52
N GLU A 615 -15.46 -26.72 -13.75
CA GLU A 615 -14.38 -27.53 -13.17
C GLU A 615 -13.57 -28.29 -14.23
N ILE A 616 -14.21 -28.82 -15.27
CA ILE A 616 -13.53 -29.48 -16.39
C ILE A 616 -12.68 -28.49 -17.20
N ASN A 617 -13.20 -27.28 -17.46
CA ASN A 617 -12.43 -26.24 -18.14
C ASN A 617 -11.28 -25.72 -17.27
N ALA A 618 -11.47 -25.58 -15.95
CA ALA A 618 -10.39 -25.27 -15.01
C ALA A 618 -9.31 -26.37 -15.01
N PHE A 619 -9.71 -27.64 -14.96
CA PHE A 619 -8.80 -28.79 -15.07
C PHE A 619 -8.03 -28.81 -16.40
N GLY A 620 -8.70 -28.45 -17.50
CA GLY A 620 -8.13 -28.32 -18.82
C GLY A 620 -7.23 -27.10 -19.02
N GLY A 621 -7.24 -26.13 -18.11
CA GLY A 621 -6.54 -24.86 -18.28
C GLY A 621 -7.19 -23.94 -19.32
N ASN A 622 -8.47 -24.12 -19.63
CA ASN A 622 -9.23 -23.27 -20.55
C ASN A 622 -9.75 -22.02 -19.81
N ILE A 623 -8.84 -21.09 -19.55
CA ILE A 623 -9.13 -19.85 -18.83
C ILE A 623 -10.09 -18.94 -19.60
N THR A 624 -10.15 -19.07 -20.92
CA THR A 624 -11.10 -18.34 -21.78
C THR A 624 -12.54 -18.70 -21.47
N TYR A 625 -12.83 -19.97 -21.16
CA TYR A 625 -14.16 -20.37 -20.71
C TYR A 625 -14.49 -19.79 -19.33
N LEU A 626 -13.52 -19.80 -18.39
CA LEU A 626 -13.69 -19.20 -17.07
C LEU A 626 -13.94 -17.68 -17.15
N ASP A 627 -13.22 -16.99 -18.03
CA ASP A 627 -13.37 -15.55 -18.28
C ASP A 627 -14.76 -15.19 -18.84
N GLN A 628 -15.38 -16.10 -19.61
CA GLN A 628 -16.74 -15.94 -20.12
C GLN A 628 -17.83 -16.23 -19.08
N HIS A 629 -17.52 -17.00 -18.04
CA HIS A 629 -18.43 -17.43 -16.96
C HIS A 629 -17.94 -16.87 -15.61
N ILE A 630 -17.91 -15.53 -15.53
CA ILE A 630 -17.17 -14.82 -14.48
C ILE A 630 -17.78 -14.99 -13.09
N GLU A 631 -19.12 -15.03 -12.98
CA GLU A 631 -19.82 -15.11 -11.69
C GLU A 631 -19.63 -16.50 -11.07
N GLU A 632 -19.76 -17.54 -11.88
CA GLU A 632 -19.52 -18.93 -11.50
C GLU A 632 -18.03 -19.14 -11.16
N THR A 633 -17.13 -18.52 -11.92
CA THR A 633 -15.69 -18.53 -11.63
C THR A 633 -15.36 -17.86 -10.31
N GLU A 634 -15.94 -16.68 -10.00
CA GLU A 634 -15.76 -16.01 -8.70
C GLU A 634 -16.24 -16.90 -7.56
N MET A 635 -17.43 -17.50 -7.69
CA MET A 635 -17.99 -18.40 -6.68
C MET A 635 -17.11 -19.63 -6.44
N TRP A 636 -16.61 -20.24 -7.51
CA TRP A 636 -15.76 -21.41 -7.42
C TRP A 636 -14.41 -21.08 -6.77
N ILE A 637 -13.77 -19.97 -7.14
CA ILE A 637 -12.45 -19.58 -6.60
C ILE A 637 -12.51 -19.21 -5.12
N LYS A 638 -13.65 -18.67 -4.64
CA LYS A 638 -13.80 -18.19 -3.26
C LYS A 638 -13.38 -19.20 -2.19
N ASN A 639 -13.60 -20.50 -2.43
CA ASN A 639 -13.15 -21.58 -1.55
C ASN A 639 -11.79 -22.12 -2.03
N HIS A 640 -10.79 -22.15 -1.15
CA HIS A 640 -9.41 -22.53 -1.46
C HIS A 640 -8.75 -21.66 -2.54
N SER A 641 -9.00 -20.34 -2.50
CA SER A 641 -8.56 -19.36 -3.51
C SER A 641 -7.08 -19.46 -3.85
N GLN A 642 -6.19 -19.58 -2.85
CA GLN A 642 -4.75 -19.74 -3.06
C GLN A 642 -4.42 -20.96 -3.94
N VAL A 643 -4.98 -22.11 -3.58
CA VAL A 643 -4.68 -23.39 -4.23
C VAL A 643 -5.29 -23.44 -5.63
N LYS A 644 -6.51 -22.92 -5.81
CA LYS A 644 -7.18 -22.83 -7.12
C LYS A 644 -6.43 -21.90 -8.07
N ILE A 645 -6.02 -20.72 -7.61
CA ILE A 645 -5.27 -19.77 -8.45
C ILE A 645 -3.91 -20.34 -8.84
N ARG A 646 -3.17 -20.99 -7.91
CA ARG A 646 -1.90 -21.65 -8.26
C ARG A 646 -2.12 -22.78 -9.27
N PHE A 647 -3.16 -23.60 -9.08
CA PHE A 647 -3.51 -24.67 -10.01
C PHE A 647 -3.76 -24.12 -11.43
N LEU A 648 -4.53 -23.02 -11.55
CA LEU A 648 -4.79 -22.36 -12.84
C LEU A 648 -3.52 -21.77 -13.46
N LYS A 649 -2.64 -21.15 -12.65
CA LYS A 649 -1.32 -20.64 -13.10
C LYS A 649 -0.48 -21.77 -13.68
N LEU A 650 -0.40 -22.92 -13.01
CA LEU A 650 0.34 -24.10 -13.47
C LEU A 650 -0.28 -24.76 -14.70
N ARG A 651 -1.61 -24.92 -14.77
CA ARG A 651 -2.26 -25.54 -15.95
C ARG A 651 -2.18 -24.68 -17.19
N SER A 652 -2.33 -23.37 -17.05
CA SER A 652 -2.32 -22.45 -18.19
C SER A 652 -0.90 -22.06 -18.63
N ALA A 653 0.13 -22.25 -17.80
CA ALA A 653 1.51 -21.80 -18.07
C ALA A 653 2.05 -22.15 -19.47
N ARG A 654 1.72 -23.33 -20.01
CA ARG A 654 2.19 -23.75 -21.35
C ARG A 654 1.39 -23.16 -22.49
N ASP A 655 0.11 -22.89 -22.26
CA ASP A 655 -0.72 -22.21 -23.25
C ASP A 655 -0.61 -20.72 -23.01
N LYS A 656 0.35 -20.09 -23.68
CA LYS A 656 0.59 -18.64 -23.59
C LYS A 656 -0.66 -17.80 -23.88
N THR A 657 -1.66 -18.34 -24.57
CA THR A 657 -2.92 -17.63 -24.78
C THR A 657 -3.77 -17.72 -23.51
N GLN A 658 -3.99 -18.92 -22.99
CA GLN A 658 -4.77 -19.12 -21.77
C GLN A 658 -4.10 -18.49 -20.53
N TYR A 659 -2.77 -18.58 -20.40
CA TYR A 659 -2.01 -17.94 -19.32
C TYR A 659 -2.20 -16.42 -19.32
N GLN A 660 -2.33 -15.81 -20.50
CA GLN A 660 -2.61 -14.38 -20.58
C GLN A 660 -4.06 -14.05 -20.28
N VAL A 661 -4.99 -14.93 -20.65
CA VAL A 661 -6.39 -14.77 -20.23
C VAL A 661 -6.50 -14.84 -18.69
N LEU A 662 -5.69 -15.68 -18.03
CA LEU A 662 -5.61 -15.76 -16.58
C LEU A 662 -5.32 -14.43 -15.91
N TRP A 663 -4.34 -13.70 -16.43
CA TRP A 663 -3.93 -12.41 -15.86
C TRP A 663 -4.87 -11.24 -16.16
N ARG A 664 -5.88 -11.44 -17.00
CA ARG A 664 -6.93 -10.43 -17.27
C ARG A 664 -8.31 -10.84 -16.76
N CYS A 665 -8.52 -12.11 -16.42
CA CYS A 665 -9.79 -12.63 -15.93
C CYS A 665 -10.13 -11.97 -14.58
N PRO A 666 -11.16 -11.12 -14.49
CA PRO A 666 -11.34 -10.27 -13.31
C PRO A 666 -11.60 -11.08 -12.03
N ALA A 667 -12.30 -12.20 -12.13
CA ALA A 667 -12.55 -13.13 -11.01
C ALA A 667 -11.24 -13.67 -10.40
N ILE A 668 -10.29 -14.06 -11.26
CA ILE A 668 -9.00 -14.61 -10.87
C ILE A 668 -8.09 -13.50 -10.33
N VAL A 669 -8.01 -12.37 -11.03
CA VAL A 669 -7.12 -11.25 -10.68
C VAL A 669 -7.52 -10.60 -9.35
N LYS A 670 -8.81 -10.38 -9.12
CA LYS A 670 -9.34 -9.86 -7.85
C LYS A 670 -8.95 -10.75 -6.68
N SER A 671 -9.17 -12.06 -6.83
CA SER A 671 -8.82 -13.05 -5.81
C SER A 671 -7.30 -13.17 -5.61
N ASP A 672 -6.47 -13.09 -6.66
CA ASP A 672 -4.99 -13.10 -6.56
C ASP A 672 -4.46 -11.84 -5.86
N HIS A 673 -5.08 -10.68 -6.09
CA HIS A 673 -4.73 -9.43 -5.42
C HIS A 673 -5.03 -9.45 -3.92
N GLU A 674 -6.19 -9.99 -3.53
CA GLU A 674 -6.56 -10.17 -2.12
C GLU A 674 -5.57 -11.08 -1.38
N LEU A 675 -4.98 -12.07 -2.08
CA LEU A 675 -3.96 -12.97 -1.53
C LEU A 675 -2.56 -12.35 -1.41
N LYS A 676 -2.19 -11.45 -2.33
CA LYS A 676 -0.89 -10.72 -2.30
C LYS A 676 -0.74 -9.78 -1.09
N HIS A 677 -1.78 -9.60 -0.27
CA HIS A 677 -1.73 -8.83 0.98
C HIS A 677 -1.49 -9.70 2.23
N ASN A 678 -1.24 -11.01 2.06
CA ASN A 678 -0.86 -11.92 3.13
C ASN A 678 0.68 -12.11 3.17
N PRO A 679 1.39 -11.63 4.22
CA PRO A 679 2.85 -11.75 4.33
C PRO A 679 3.35 -13.20 4.45
N ASN A 680 2.48 -14.18 4.66
CA ASN A 680 2.82 -15.61 4.65
C ASN A 680 2.84 -16.24 3.24
N CYS A 681 2.49 -15.50 2.18
CA CYS A 681 2.29 -16.06 0.83
C CYS A 681 3.50 -15.96 -0.12
N HIS A 682 4.72 -15.70 0.36
CA HIS A 682 5.91 -15.62 -0.49
C HIS A 682 6.75 -16.91 -0.50
N VAL A 683 7.17 -17.30 -1.72
CA VAL A 683 7.56 -18.63 -2.23
C VAL A 683 9.00 -19.07 -1.84
N PHE A 684 9.57 -18.54 -0.76
CA PHE A 684 10.97 -18.81 -0.40
C PHE A 684 11.23 -20.29 -0.02
N GLU A 685 10.26 -20.99 0.57
CA GLU A 685 10.41 -22.40 0.96
C GLU A 685 10.37 -23.37 -0.24
N ALA A 686 9.53 -23.12 -1.25
CA ALA A 686 9.39 -23.99 -2.42
C ALA A 686 10.60 -23.90 -3.38
N ARG A 687 11.23 -22.73 -3.45
CA ARG A 687 12.48 -22.52 -4.23
C ARG A 687 13.66 -23.27 -3.61
N MET A 688 13.74 -23.34 -2.27
CA MET A 688 14.73 -24.17 -1.57
C MET A 688 14.55 -25.67 -1.83
N GLU A 689 13.31 -26.16 -1.86
CA GLU A 689 13.02 -27.58 -2.15
C GLU A 689 13.40 -27.99 -3.58
N LEU A 690 13.21 -27.09 -4.56
CA LEU A 690 13.47 -27.38 -5.96
C LEU A 690 14.97 -27.41 -6.31
N GLU A 691 15.78 -26.58 -5.64
CA GLU A 691 17.24 -26.66 -5.72
C GLU A 691 17.83 -27.86 -4.96
N LYS A 692 17.16 -28.33 -3.89
CA LYS A 692 17.50 -29.60 -3.21
C LYS A 692 17.32 -30.80 -4.17
N ASN A 693 16.33 -30.79 -5.06
CA ASN A 693 15.98 -31.93 -5.94
C ASN A 693 16.84 -32.10 -7.22
N LYS A 694 17.60 -31.09 -7.66
CA LYS A 694 18.49 -31.20 -8.85
C LYS A 694 19.82 -31.92 -8.56
N ARG A 695 20.07 -32.29 -7.31
CA ARG A 695 21.29 -32.98 -6.89
C ARG A 695 20.96 -34.46 -6.62
N GLY A 696 21.53 -35.38 -7.41
CA GLY A 696 21.38 -36.83 -7.17
C GLY A 696 20.78 -37.66 -8.32
N ASN A 697 21.40 -37.68 -9.51
CA ASN A 697 20.92 -38.44 -10.68
C ASN A 697 21.26 -39.95 -10.66
N THR A 698 22.04 -40.42 -9.69
CA THR A 698 22.42 -41.84 -9.58
C THR A 698 21.33 -42.60 -8.81
N HIS A 699 20.74 -43.59 -9.47
CA HIS A 699 19.74 -44.50 -8.93
C HIS A 699 20.25 -45.94 -8.94
N PRO A 700 20.73 -46.48 -7.80
CA PRO A 700 21.10 -47.88 -7.67
C PRO A 700 19.88 -48.79 -7.83
N ALA A 701 20.12 -50.01 -8.32
CA ALA A 701 19.06 -51.00 -8.56
C ALA A 701 18.47 -51.59 -7.25
N SER A 702 19.23 -51.53 -6.16
CA SER A 702 18.83 -52.00 -4.83
C SER A 702 19.66 -51.30 -3.75
N GLU A 703 19.26 -51.45 -2.48
CA GLU A 703 20.04 -50.97 -1.34
C GLU A 703 21.45 -51.61 -1.31
N ASP A 704 21.54 -52.91 -1.61
CA ASP A 704 22.82 -53.62 -1.68
C ASP A 704 23.74 -53.06 -2.76
N ALA A 705 23.20 -52.57 -3.88
CA ALA A 705 23.98 -52.02 -4.98
C ALA A 705 24.71 -50.71 -4.63
N ILE A 706 24.34 -50.05 -3.52
CA ILE A 706 24.98 -48.82 -3.05
C ILE A 706 26.44 -49.07 -2.65
N LYS A 707 26.76 -50.25 -2.13
CA LYS A 707 28.12 -50.61 -1.68
C LYS A 707 29.12 -50.65 -2.85
N ASP A 708 28.63 -50.92 -4.06
CA ASP A 708 29.41 -51.12 -5.27
C ASP A 708 29.52 -49.84 -6.14
N LEU A 709 28.92 -48.72 -5.69
CA LEU A 709 28.99 -47.45 -6.40
C LEU A 709 30.38 -46.83 -6.36
N ASN A 710 30.82 -46.28 -7.49
CA ASN A 710 32.09 -45.56 -7.56
C ASN A 710 31.98 -44.13 -6.97
N PRO A 711 33.10 -43.44 -6.70
CA PRO A 711 33.10 -42.10 -6.08
C PRO A 711 32.33 -41.03 -6.86
N ARG A 712 32.21 -41.15 -8.18
CA ARG A 712 31.41 -40.20 -8.99
C ARG A 712 29.92 -40.46 -8.80
N GLN A 713 29.52 -41.73 -8.82
CA GLN A 713 28.16 -42.18 -8.58
C GLN A 713 27.68 -41.88 -7.15
N LEU A 714 28.56 -42.02 -6.16
CA LEU A 714 28.28 -41.63 -4.77
C LEU A 714 28.08 -40.12 -4.62
N ARG A 715 28.89 -39.31 -5.31
CA ARG A 715 28.74 -37.85 -5.34
C ARG A 715 27.45 -37.39 -6.02
N ASP A 716 26.97 -38.17 -6.98
CA ASP A 716 25.72 -37.93 -7.69
C ASP A 716 24.57 -38.80 -7.15
N LEU A 717 24.66 -39.36 -5.94
CA LEU A 717 23.66 -40.27 -5.38
C LEU A 717 22.35 -39.54 -5.06
N ASN A 718 21.23 -40.10 -5.55
CA ASN A 718 19.90 -39.60 -5.24
C ASN A 718 19.63 -39.63 -3.74
N VAL A 719 19.04 -38.54 -3.22
CA VAL A 719 18.79 -38.33 -1.79
C VAL A 719 18.01 -39.47 -1.13
N LYS A 720 17.13 -40.17 -1.86
CA LYS A 720 16.37 -41.32 -1.35
C LYS A 720 17.24 -42.51 -0.93
N TRP A 721 18.44 -42.61 -1.47
CA TRP A 721 19.38 -43.71 -1.21
C TRP A 721 20.45 -43.33 -0.18
N VAL A 722 20.56 -42.06 0.20
CA VAL A 722 21.51 -41.56 1.20
C VAL A 722 21.40 -42.28 2.56
N PRO A 723 20.18 -42.60 3.08
CA PRO A 723 20.04 -43.34 4.34
C PRO A 723 20.73 -44.72 4.37
N HIS A 724 21.06 -45.29 3.21
CA HIS A 724 21.67 -46.61 3.09
C HIS A 724 23.20 -46.55 2.87
N LEU A 725 23.80 -45.35 2.81
CA LEU A 725 25.26 -45.17 2.74
C LEU A 725 25.97 -45.82 3.94
N LYS A 726 27.14 -46.40 3.68
CA LYS A 726 27.98 -47.07 4.69
C LYS A 726 29.15 -46.21 5.13
N GLU A 727 29.69 -46.49 6.32
CA GLU A 727 30.68 -45.62 6.96
C GLU A 727 31.92 -45.35 6.10
N ASN A 728 32.36 -46.36 5.34
CA ASN A 728 33.50 -46.25 4.43
C ASN A 728 33.25 -45.35 3.20
N GLN A 729 32.05 -44.82 2.99
CA GLN A 729 31.68 -43.98 1.84
C GLN A 729 31.61 -42.47 2.18
N LYS A 730 31.92 -42.04 3.42
CA LYS A 730 31.76 -40.63 3.88
C LYS A 730 32.59 -39.65 3.10
N GLU A 731 33.78 -40.06 2.65
CA GLU A 731 34.72 -39.18 1.97
C GLU A 731 34.20 -38.65 0.63
N HIS A 732 33.10 -39.23 0.14
CA HIS A 732 32.44 -38.82 -1.10
C HIS A 732 31.10 -38.11 -0.87
N LEU A 733 30.71 -37.90 0.39
CA LEU A 733 29.47 -37.21 0.75
C LEU A 733 29.50 -35.77 0.23
N GLN A 734 28.40 -35.35 -0.37
CA GLN A 734 28.22 -33.99 -0.86
C GLN A 734 27.35 -33.16 0.09
N PRO A 735 27.54 -31.83 0.14
CA PRO A 735 26.74 -30.93 0.99
C PRO A 735 25.22 -31.15 0.95
N TYR A 736 24.68 -31.48 -0.22
CA TYR A 736 23.25 -31.68 -0.40
C TYR A 736 22.69 -32.99 0.14
N GLN A 737 23.57 -33.96 0.41
CA GLN A 737 23.20 -35.27 0.92
C GLN A 737 23.10 -35.24 2.45
N VAL A 738 23.79 -34.29 3.11
CA VAL A 738 23.85 -34.16 4.57
C VAL A 738 22.45 -34.06 5.23
N PRO A 739 21.46 -33.31 4.69
CA PRO A 739 20.10 -33.25 5.27
C PRO A 739 19.32 -34.58 5.26
N PHE A 740 19.84 -35.61 4.58
CA PHE A 740 19.20 -36.92 4.41
C PHE A 740 19.94 -38.05 5.14
N LEU A 741 21.01 -37.72 5.87
CA LEU A 741 21.68 -38.68 6.75
C LEU A 741 20.79 -39.05 7.93
N THR A 742 20.81 -40.33 8.31
CA THR A 742 20.18 -40.84 9.52
C THR A 742 20.94 -40.42 10.78
N PHE A 743 20.33 -40.57 11.96
CA PHE A 743 20.96 -40.29 13.26
C PHE A 743 22.30 -41.02 13.46
N GLU A 744 22.34 -42.32 13.16
CA GLU A 744 23.60 -43.08 13.19
C GLU A 744 24.60 -42.54 12.17
N GLN A 745 24.10 -41.97 11.07
CA GLN A 745 24.97 -41.48 10.02
C GLN A 745 25.63 -40.13 10.29
N VAL A 746 24.99 -39.29 11.09
CA VAL A 746 25.56 -38.00 11.48
C VAL A 746 26.78 -38.15 12.39
N LYS A 747 26.89 -39.26 13.14
CA LYS A 747 28.04 -39.53 14.02
C LYS A 747 29.38 -39.59 13.29
N TRP A 748 29.39 -39.93 12.00
CA TRP A 748 30.59 -39.98 11.15
C TRP A 748 30.72 -38.78 10.22
N LEU A 749 29.88 -37.75 10.38
CA LEU A 749 29.91 -36.53 9.59
C LEU A 749 31.18 -35.70 9.87
N PRO A 750 31.96 -35.31 8.86
CA PRO A 750 33.09 -34.42 9.06
C PRO A 750 32.66 -33.06 9.64
N VAL A 751 33.52 -32.47 10.47
CA VAL A 751 33.27 -31.23 11.22
C VAL A 751 32.90 -30.07 10.27
N GLU A 752 33.50 -30.01 9.08
CA GLU A 752 33.25 -29.02 8.03
C GLU A 752 31.90 -29.18 7.30
N MET A 753 31.25 -30.34 7.41
CA MET A 753 29.96 -30.64 6.77
C MET A 753 28.77 -30.41 7.72
N VAL A 754 29.02 -30.15 9.01
CA VAL A 754 27.99 -29.91 10.03
C VAL A 754 27.04 -28.77 9.64
N LYS A 755 27.55 -27.74 8.97
CA LYS A 755 26.78 -26.58 8.48
C LYS A 755 25.64 -26.92 7.50
N TYR A 756 25.60 -28.15 7.00
CA TYR A 756 24.55 -28.63 6.11
C TYR A 756 23.48 -29.49 6.82
N LEU A 757 23.55 -29.66 8.14
CA LEU A 757 22.49 -30.27 8.93
C LEU A 757 21.29 -29.34 9.08
N ASP A 758 20.09 -29.91 9.11
CA ASP A 758 18.86 -29.12 9.09
C ASP A 758 17.77 -29.67 10.02
N LYS A 759 17.81 -30.96 10.38
CA LYS A 759 16.70 -31.61 11.10
C LYS A 759 17.09 -32.05 12.51
N PRO A 760 16.31 -31.72 13.56
CA PRO A 760 16.55 -32.17 14.94
C PRO A 760 16.71 -33.68 15.08
N GLU A 761 15.93 -34.47 14.33
CA GLU A 761 15.92 -35.93 14.40
C GLU A 761 17.24 -36.55 13.95
N GLN A 762 18.05 -35.81 13.18
CA GLN A 762 19.38 -36.25 12.75
C GLN A 762 20.41 -36.17 13.88
N ILE A 763 20.20 -35.28 14.86
CA ILE A 763 21.17 -35.00 15.92
C ILE A 763 20.69 -35.44 17.30
N PHE A 764 19.40 -35.69 17.47
CA PHE A 764 18.79 -36.10 18.72
C PHE A 764 17.74 -37.17 18.49
N HIS A 765 17.92 -38.31 19.15
CA HIS A 765 16.97 -39.42 19.10
C HIS A 765 17.04 -40.21 20.41
N ASN A 766 15.88 -40.63 20.96
CA ASN A 766 15.78 -41.41 22.21
C ASN A 766 16.66 -40.90 23.36
N ASN A 767 16.67 -39.57 23.58
CA ASN A 767 17.47 -38.92 24.62
C ASN A 767 19.00 -39.10 24.47
N THR A 768 19.47 -39.39 23.25
CA THR A 768 20.89 -39.44 22.88
C THR A 768 21.22 -38.40 21.83
N PHE A 769 22.43 -37.83 21.94
CA PHE A 769 22.94 -36.78 21.05
C PHE A 769 23.98 -37.37 20.08
N ALA A 770 23.89 -37.03 18.78
CA ALA A 770 24.82 -37.55 17.77
C ALA A 770 26.04 -36.65 17.53
N LEU A 771 25.94 -35.34 17.81
CA LEU A 771 27.04 -34.40 17.57
C LEU A 771 28.07 -34.44 18.71
N SER A 772 29.34 -34.44 18.32
CA SER A 772 30.48 -34.19 19.21
C SER A 772 30.61 -32.71 19.56
N GLU A 773 31.39 -32.41 20.61
CA GLU A 773 31.65 -31.03 21.05
C GLU A 773 32.25 -30.16 19.93
N ASP A 774 33.18 -30.71 19.13
CA ASP A 774 33.82 -29.98 18.04
C ASP A 774 32.90 -29.73 16.84
N GLN A 775 31.94 -30.63 16.61
CA GLN A 775 30.90 -30.43 15.59
C GLN A 775 29.93 -29.33 16.04
N VAL A 776 29.51 -29.32 17.32
CA VAL A 776 28.61 -28.28 17.86
C VAL A 776 29.24 -26.89 17.77
N LYS A 777 30.56 -26.77 17.95
CA LYS A 777 31.30 -25.51 17.75
C LYS A 777 31.27 -24.99 16.30
N ARG A 778 30.89 -25.82 15.32
CA ARG A 778 30.81 -25.46 13.89
C ARG A 778 29.40 -25.23 13.38
N LEU A 779 28.38 -25.33 14.24
CA LEU A 779 27.04 -24.90 13.85
C LEU A 779 27.05 -23.42 13.48
N GLU A 780 26.30 -23.08 12.44
CA GLU A 780 26.15 -21.72 11.93
C GLU A 780 24.81 -21.11 12.38
N GLU A 781 24.66 -19.78 12.29
CA GLU A 781 23.49 -19.06 12.80
C GLU A 781 22.16 -19.52 12.17
N ASN A 782 22.17 -19.92 10.90
CA ASN A 782 21.00 -20.49 10.22
C ASN A 782 20.55 -21.86 10.79
N GLN A 783 21.37 -22.49 11.64
CA GLN A 783 21.08 -23.77 12.31
C GLN A 783 20.67 -23.58 13.78
N LYS A 784 20.28 -22.36 14.15
CA LYS A 784 19.82 -22.00 15.50
C LYS A 784 18.77 -22.96 16.07
N HIS A 785 17.86 -23.47 15.23
CA HIS A 785 16.79 -24.40 15.63
C HIS A 785 17.30 -25.77 16.09
N LEU A 786 18.55 -26.13 15.80
CA LEU A 786 19.17 -27.37 16.24
C LEU A 786 19.72 -27.29 17.68
N ILE A 787 19.97 -26.09 18.19
CA ILE A 787 20.60 -25.86 19.50
C ILE A 787 19.84 -26.50 20.69
N PRO A 788 18.50 -26.47 20.77
CA PRO A 788 17.77 -27.18 21.83
C PRO A 788 18.01 -28.69 21.85
N PHE A 789 18.50 -29.25 20.74
CA PHE A 789 18.69 -30.68 20.52
C PHE A 789 20.17 -31.09 20.52
N VAL A 790 21.10 -30.19 20.84
CA VAL A 790 22.50 -30.56 21.12
C VAL A 790 22.69 -30.81 22.61
N ASN A 791 23.77 -31.53 22.97
CA ASN A 791 24.06 -31.83 24.37
C ASN A 791 24.23 -30.52 25.18
N PRO A 792 23.40 -30.28 26.23
CA PRO A 792 23.47 -29.06 27.04
C PRO A 792 24.82 -28.83 27.74
N ASP A 793 25.62 -29.88 27.95
CA ASP A 793 26.95 -29.74 28.55
C ASP A 793 27.95 -28.99 27.64
N PHE A 794 27.61 -28.81 26.37
CA PHE A 794 28.39 -28.03 25.41
C PHE A 794 28.03 -26.54 25.40
N TYR A 795 26.94 -26.11 26.05
CA TYR A 795 26.50 -24.71 26.10
C TYR A 795 27.53 -23.77 26.77
N LYS A 796 28.43 -24.33 27.58
CA LYS A 796 29.59 -23.59 28.14
C LYS A 796 30.49 -22.98 27.06
N HIS A 797 30.43 -23.45 25.82
CA HIS A 797 31.19 -22.90 24.69
C HIS A 797 30.41 -21.86 23.89
N PHE A 798 29.15 -21.60 24.21
CA PHE A 798 28.34 -20.62 23.49
C PHE A 798 28.70 -19.22 23.94
N THR A 799 29.28 -18.48 23.02
CA THR A 799 29.71 -17.10 23.20
C THR A 799 29.09 -16.16 22.19
N GLU A 800 28.30 -16.67 21.24
CA GLU A 800 27.62 -15.87 20.23
C GLU A 800 26.14 -15.70 20.55
N ARG A 801 25.58 -14.55 20.15
CA ARG A 801 24.21 -14.17 20.47
C ARG A 801 23.17 -15.18 19.98
N TRP A 802 23.29 -15.65 18.75
CA TRP A 802 22.34 -16.59 18.16
C TRP A 802 22.33 -17.94 18.89
N GLN A 803 23.50 -18.40 19.38
CA GLN A 803 23.64 -19.64 20.15
C GLN A 803 22.93 -19.50 21.48
N VAL A 804 23.24 -18.43 22.21
CA VAL A 804 22.68 -18.16 23.53
C VAL A 804 21.16 -17.98 23.45
N GLU A 805 20.65 -17.24 22.45
CA GLU A 805 19.21 -17.00 22.29
C GLU A 805 18.40 -18.28 22.00
N ALA A 806 19.06 -19.35 21.55
CA ALA A 806 18.42 -20.64 21.25
C ALA A 806 18.50 -21.66 22.39
N VAL A 807 19.28 -21.35 23.44
CA VAL A 807 19.34 -22.20 24.63
C VAL A 807 17.98 -22.18 25.32
N ASP A 808 17.50 -23.39 25.64
CA ASP A 808 16.30 -23.57 26.45
C ASP A 808 16.46 -22.83 27.79
N PRO A 809 15.48 -22.02 28.23
CA PRO A 809 15.59 -21.25 29.47
C PRO A 809 15.99 -22.07 30.70
N SER A 810 15.60 -23.35 30.78
CA SER A 810 15.97 -24.25 31.88
C SER A 810 17.46 -24.60 31.95
N HIS A 811 18.23 -24.33 30.89
CA HIS A 811 19.65 -24.63 30.79
C HIS A 811 20.55 -23.38 30.73
N ILE A 812 19.99 -22.18 30.97
CA ILE A 812 20.75 -20.92 30.96
C ILE A 812 21.93 -20.93 31.95
N GLY A 813 21.79 -21.60 33.10
CA GLY A 813 22.86 -21.76 34.08
C GLY A 813 24.07 -22.56 33.58
N LYS A 814 23.95 -23.30 32.47
CA LYS A 814 25.06 -24.04 31.83
C LYS A 814 25.89 -23.19 30.86
N LEU A 815 25.48 -21.95 30.60
CA LEU A 815 26.25 -21.01 29.77
C LEU A 815 27.51 -20.54 30.48
N SER A 816 28.51 -20.13 29.70
CA SER A 816 29.66 -19.42 30.26
C SER A 816 29.29 -18.00 30.70
N PRO A 817 30.10 -17.37 31.58
CA PRO A 817 29.93 -15.96 31.92
C PRO A 817 29.90 -15.01 30.70
N ALA A 818 30.62 -15.36 29.62
CA ALA A 818 30.58 -14.60 28.37
C ALA A 818 29.23 -14.74 27.65
N GLY A 819 28.62 -15.93 27.68
CA GLY A 819 27.29 -16.18 27.13
C GLY A 819 26.19 -15.37 27.81
N TRP A 820 26.33 -15.10 29.12
CA TRP A 820 25.33 -14.34 29.87
C TRP A 820 25.11 -12.92 29.37
N ALA A 821 26.10 -12.30 28.72
CA ALA A 821 25.94 -10.99 28.07
C ALA A 821 24.81 -11.02 27.03
N TYR A 822 24.61 -12.16 26.36
CA TYR A 822 23.70 -12.30 25.23
C TYR A 822 22.32 -12.87 25.57
N ILE A 823 22.06 -13.27 26.82
CA ILE A 823 20.72 -13.71 27.25
C ILE A 823 19.71 -12.58 27.00
N SER A 824 18.66 -12.87 26.24
CA SER A 824 17.65 -11.88 25.88
C SER A 824 16.62 -11.68 27.00
N PRO A 825 15.98 -10.49 27.08
CA PRO A 825 14.84 -10.26 27.96
C PRO A 825 13.72 -11.29 27.75
N SER A 826 13.48 -11.71 26.50
CA SER A 826 12.46 -12.71 26.16
C SER A 826 12.76 -14.09 26.75
N GLN A 827 14.02 -14.49 26.83
CA GLN A 827 14.41 -15.74 27.50
C GLN A 827 14.23 -15.65 29.01
N ILE A 828 14.56 -14.50 29.61
CA ILE A 828 14.35 -14.25 31.04
C ILE A 828 12.86 -14.23 31.38
N LYS A 829 12.02 -13.64 30.53
CA LYS A 829 10.55 -13.68 30.68
C LYS A 829 9.97 -15.10 30.59
N LYS A 830 10.69 -16.06 30.00
CA LYS A 830 10.28 -17.48 29.95
C LYS A 830 10.88 -18.32 31.07
N LEU A 831 11.76 -17.74 31.90
CA LEU A 831 12.25 -18.42 33.10
C LEU A 831 11.07 -18.62 34.05
N GLN A 832 11.06 -19.79 34.69
CA GLN A 832 10.15 -20.09 35.79
C GLN A 832 10.98 -20.36 37.04
N PRO A 833 11.65 -19.32 37.59
CA PRO A 833 12.45 -19.48 38.78
C PRO A 833 11.53 -19.90 39.93
N LYS A 834 11.94 -20.93 40.66
CA LYS A 834 11.22 -21.48 41.81
C LYS A 834 11.77 -20.94 43.12
N SER A 835 12.96 -20.35 43.11
CA SER A 835 13.62 -19.81 44.29
C SER A 835 14.43 -18.54 43.97
N GLU A 836 14.77 -17.76 45.00
CA GLU A 836 15.73 -16.65 44.88
C GLU A 836 17.11 -17.13 44.38
N GLN A 837 17.49 -18.37 44.73
CA GLN A 837 18.74 -18.98 44.26
C GLN A 837 18.74 -19.14 42.73
N ASP A 838 17.61 -19.50 42.12
CA ASP A 838 17.48 -19.64 40.67
C ASP A 838 17.67 -18.29 39.95
N VAL A 839 17.28 -17.19 40.60
CA VAL A 839 17.48 -15.82 40.09
C VAL A 839 18.94 -15.37 40.27
N LEU A 840 19.58 -15.75 41.38
CA LEU A 840 21.00 -15.51 41.62
C LEU A 840 21.89 -16.23 40.62
N GLU A 841 21.50 -17.41 40.13
CA GLU A 841 22.22 -18.18 39.10
C GLU A 841 22.32 -17.46 37.76
N LEU A 842 21.47 -16.46 37.48
CA LEU A 842 21.62 -15.59 36.31
C LEU A 842 22.87 -14.70 36.38
N ASN A 843 23.35 -14.43 37.60
CA ASN A 843 24.56 -13.67 37.94
C ASN A 843 24.76 -12.41 37.07
N ASN A 844 23.65 -11.71 36.81
CA ASN A 844 23.59 -10.46 36.06
C ASN A 844 22.43 -9.59 36.60
N PRO A 845 22.67 -8.79 37.65
CA PRO A 845 21.61 -8.02 38.32
C PRO A 845 20.88 -7.02 37.42
N GLU A 846 21.56 -6.45 36.43
CA GLU A 846 20.94 -5.52 35.47
C GLU A 846 19.79 -6.19 34.68
N LYS A 847 19.85 -7.51 34.52
CA LYS A 847 18.85 -8.28 33.78
C LYS A 847 17.63 -8.66 34.61
N TYR A 848 17.64 -8.43 35.92
CA TYR A 848 16.47 -8.65 36.78
C TYR A 848 15.27 -7.77 36.40
N ALA A 849 15.52 -6.62 35.77
CA ALA A 849 14.48 -5.78 35.20
C ALA A 849 13.64 -6.48 34.09
N SER A 850 14.13 -7.60 33.55
CA SER A 850 13.43 -8.41 32.54
C SER A 850 12.57 -9.54 33.14
N LEU A 851 12.62 -9.77 34.46
CA LEU A 851 11.72 -10.72 35.13
C LEU A 851 10.28 -10.18 35.11
N HIS A 852 9.29 -11.07 35.02
CA HIS A 852 7.90 -10.69 34.81
C HIS A 852 6.99 -11.20 35.92
N GLY A 853 5.83 -10.55 36.08
CA GLY A 853 4.77 -11.00 36.99
C GLY A 853 5.21 -11.21 38.43
N ASP A 854 4.83 -12.35 39.01
CA ASP A 854 5.02 -12.64 40.44
C ASP A 854 6.48 -12.96 40.82
N TYR A 855 7.37 -13.21 39.84
CA TYR A 855 8.78 -13.56 40.07
C TYR A 855 9.66 -12.38 40.51
N VAL A 856 9.16 -11.15 40.40
CA VAL A 856 9.87 -9.91 40.77
C VAL A 856 10.26 -9.91 42.26
N LEU A 857 9.54 -10.65 43.10
CA LEU A 857 9.84 -10.81 44.52
C LEU A 857 10.98 -11.78 44.83
N LEU A 858 11.37 -12.61 43.86
CA LEU A 858 12.55 -13.48 43.94
C LEU A 858 13.85 -12.71 43.62
N ILE A 859 13.75 -11.40 43.30
CA ILE A 859 14.90 -10.51 43.22
C ILE A 859 15.44 -10.28 44.64
N PRO A 860 16.76 -10.47 44.87
CA PRO A 860 17.38 -10.27 46.17
C PRO A 860 17.08 -8.89 46.76
N GLU A 861 16.87 -8.81 48.08
CA GLU A 861 16.45 -7.57 48.75
C GLU A 861 17.32 -6.35 48.43
N LYS A 862 18.64 -6.55 48.35
CA LYS A 862 19.63 -5.52 48.02
C LYS A 862 19.49 -4.94 46.61
N ASP A 863 18.84 -5.66 45.69
CA ASP A 863 18.72 -5.31 44.26
C ASP A 863 17.28 -4.91 43.88
N ARG A 864 16.35 -4.87 44.85
CA ARG A 864 14.94 -4.48 44.62
C ARG A 864 14.76 -3.05 44.14
N ASP A 865 15.76 -2.20 44.37
CA ASP A 865 15.75 -0.85 43.83
C ASP A 865 15.68 -0.78 42.30
N MET A 866 16.09 -1.86 41.62
CA MET A 866 16.08 -2.01 40.15
C MET A 866 14.70 -2.40 39.58
N ILE A 867 13.71 -2.65 40.44
CA ILE A 867 12.36 -3.01 40.03
C ILE A 867 11.68 -1.82 39.35
N THR A 868 11.04 -2.11 38.22
CA THR A 868 10.43 -1.12 37.35
C THR A 868 8.91 -1.05 37.54
N GLU A 869 8.31 0.06 37.08
CA GLU A 869 6.86 0.23 37.06
C GLU A 869 6.14 -0.85 36.25
N GLU A 870 6.72 -1.28 35.13
CA GLU A 870 6.15 -2.32 34.26
C GLU A 870 6.05 -3.67 35.00
N GLN A 871 7.08 -4.03 35.76
CA GLN A 871 7.12 -5.24 36.57
C GLN A 871 6.04 -5.25 37.66
N ILE A 872 5.85 -4.12 38.36
CA ILE A 872 4.80 -3.98 39.37
C ILE A 872 3.40 -4.09 38.74
N ARG A 873 3.22 -3.55 37.54
CA ARG A 873 1.94 -3.58 36.81
C ARG A 873 1.52 -4.98 36.36
N GLU A 874 2.46 -5.93 36.25
CA GLU A 874 2.23 -7.31 35.81
C GLU A 874 1.98 -8.30 36.96
N ILE A 875 2.08 -7.87 38.22
CA ILE A 875 1.82 -8.72 39.38
C ILE A 875 0.36 -9.21 39.36
N THR A 876 0.18 -10.52 39.48
CA THR A 876 -1.13 -11.19 39.45
C THR A 876 -1.53 -11.76 40.80
N ASN A 877 -0.56 -12.10 41.65
CA ASN A 877 -0.83 -12.68 42.96
C ASN A 877 -1.11 -11.59 44.01
N SER A 878 -2.38 -11.44 44.36
CA SER A 878 -2.88 -10.44 45.31
C SER A 878 -2.29 -10.56 46.72
N THR A 879 -1.92 -11.77 47.16
CA THR A 879 -1.28 -12.01 48.46
C THR A 879 0.14 -11.45 48.54
N LEU A 880 0.83 -11.33 47.40
CA LEU A 880 2.18 -10.78 47.34
C LEU A 880 2.19 -9.24 47.47
N ILE A 881 1.11 -8.56 47.04
CA ILE A 881 0.95 -7.09 47.17
C ILE A 881 1.01 -6.64 48.65
N GLN A 882 0.54 -7.49 49.56
CA GLN A 882 0.48 -7.22 51.00
C GLN A 882 1.83 -7.39 51.70
N GLN A 883 2.77 -8.13 51.09
CA GLN A 883 4.08 -8.43 51.69
C GLN A 883 5.12 -7.32 51.43
N PHE A 884 4.79 -6.32 50.60
CA PHE A 884 5.69 -5.21 50.31
C PHE A 884 5.81 -4.22 51.48
N PRO A 885 7.02 -3.79 51.83
CA PRO A 885 7.25 -2.76 52.85
C PRO A 885 7.04 -1.36 52.25
N TRP A 886 5.79 -0.91 52.17
CA TRP A 886 5.39 0.41 51.62
C TRP A 886 6.00 1.61 52.37
N GLU A 887 6.50 1.36 53.58
CA GLU A 887 7.10 2.34 54.48
C GLU A 887 8.46 2.86 53.98
N TYR A 888 9.19 2.04 53.20
CA TYR A 888 10.57 2.29 52.76
C TYR A 888 10.71 2.57 51.26
N GLU A 889 9.76 2.13 50.43
CA GLU A 889 9.82 2.28 48.96
C GLU A 889 8.66 3.13 48.40
N MET A 890 8.71 4.44 48.68
CA MET A 890 7.66 5.40 48.25
C MET A 890 7.42 5.49 46.73
N LYS A 891 8.36 5.01 45.89
CA LYS A 891 8.26 5.04 44.42
C LYS A 891 7.15 4.12 43.90
N TRP A 892 6.95 2.96 44.50
CA TRP A 892 6.04 1.95 43.94
C TRP A 892 4.57 2.22 44.25
N THR A 893 4.27 2.98 45.30
CA THR A 893 2.88 3.30 45.65
C THR A 893 2.19 4.12 44.55
N GLY A 894 2.97 4.84 43.72
CA GLY A 894 2.49 5.50 42.51
C GLY A 894 2.27 4.57 41.30
N TRP A 895 2.86 3.36 41.31
CA TRP A 895 2.80 2.38 40.22
C TRP A 895 1.64 1.38 40.37
N ILE A 896 0.99 1.36 41.54
CA ILE A 896 -0.17 0.52 41.82
C ILE A 896 -1.36 0.95 40.97
N ARG A 897 -1.86 0.00 40.17
CA ARG A 897 -3.02 0.22 39.30
C ARG A 897 -4.32 0.33 40.10
N PRO A 898 -5.33 1.04 39.58
CA PRO A 898 -6.60 1.21 40.27
C PRO A 898 -7.29 -0.13 40.64
N ASN A 899 -7.23 -1.14 39.77
CA ASN A 899 -7.79 -2.47 40.04
C ASN A 899 -7.04 -3.26 41.12
N MET A 900 -5.81 -2.86 41.46
CA MET A 900 -5.01 -3.50 42.52
C MET A 900 -5.35 -2.96 43.92
N VAL A 901 -6.01 -1.80 44.02
CA VAL A 901 -6.39 -1.15 45.28
C VAL A 901 -7.34 -2.01 46.15
N ALA A 902 -8.09 -2.92 45.53
CA ALA A 902 -8.90 -3.88 46.28
C ALA A 902 -8.06 -4.80 47.20
N TYR A 903 -6.81 -5.08 46.82
CA TYR A 903 -5.96 -6.11 47.43
C TYR A 903 -4.94 -5.58 48.45
N ILE A 904 -4.77 -4.25 48.55
CA ILE A 904 -3.87 -3.65 49.54
C ILE A 904 -4.43 -3.77 50.97
N ALA A 905 -3.55 -3.84 51.96
CA ALA A 905 -3.90 -3.93 53.38
C ALA A 905 -4.37 -2.56 53.95
N GLU A 906 -5.09 -2.57 55.08
CA GLU A 906 -5.64 -1.34 55.68
C GLU A 906 -4.56 -0.30 56.05
N ASN A 907 -3.39 -0.76 56.49
CA ASN A 907 -2.25 0.10 56.81
C ASN A 907 -1.59 0.71 55.56
N GLN A 908 -1.90 0.21 54.35
CA GLN A 908 -1.36 0.73 53.09
C GLN A 908 -2.23 1.83 52.45
N VAL A 909 -3.50 1.98 52.87
CA VAL A 909 -4.46 2.99 52.37
C VAL A 909 -3.96 4.45 52.46
N PRO A 910 -3.25 4.88 53.53
CA PRO A 910 -2.75 6.25 53.64
C PRO A 910 -1.73 6.66 52.57
N TYR A 911 -1.15 5.69 51.86
CA TYR A 911 -0.09 5.94 50.87
C TYR A 911 -0.63 6.06 49.42
N LEU A 912 -1.95 5.98 49.21
CA LEU A 912 -2.60 6.24 47.93
C LEU A 912 -2.61 7.74 47.64
N LYS A 913 -2.12 8.13 46.45
CA LYS A 913 -1.84 9.53 46.10
C LYS A 913 -2.55 10.04 44.85
N THR A 914 -3.26 9.19 44.10
CA THR A 914 -3.91 9.60 42.84
C THR A 914 -5.44 9.50 42.88
N PRO A 915 -6.18 10.37 42.15
CA PRO A 915 -7.64 10.28 42.05
C PRO A 915 -8.16 8.92 41.58
N GLU A 916 -7.44 8.24 40.68
CA GLU A 916 -7.82 6.95 40.13
C GLU A 916 -7.67 5.83 41.16
N GLN A 917 -6.63 5.90 42.01
CA GLN A 917 -6.45 4.99 43.13
C GLN A 917 -7.57 5.18 44.16
N ILE A 918 -7.86 6.44 44.51
CA ILE A 918 -8.94 6.78 45.46
C ILE A 918 -10.31 6.34 44.92
N ALA A 919 -10.52 6.41 43.60
CA ALA A 919 -11.76 5.93 42.95
C ALA A 919 -12.05 4.44 43.20
N ASN A 920 -11.01 3.63 43.45
CA ASN A 920 -11.09 2.18 43.61
C ASN A 920 -10.93 1.72 45.06
N VAL A 921 -10.94 2.67 46.00
CA VAL A 921 -11.02 2.36 47.43
C VAL A 921 -12.41 1.80 47.71
N ILE A 922 -12.45 0.56 48.18
CA ILE A 922 -13.70 -0.11 48.57
C ILE A 922 -14.40 0.64 49.71
N ASP A 923 -15.74 0.59 49.71
CA ASP A 923 -16.60 1.38 50.61
C ASP A 923 -16.19 1.30 52.10
N GLN A 924 -15.76 0.13 52.56
CA GLN A 924 -15.35 -0.11 53.96
C GLN A 924 -14.09 0.67 54.37
N ARG A 925 -13.26 1.09 53.41
CA ARG A 925 -11.99 1.80 53.63
C ARG A 925 -12.12 3.32 53.48
N VAL A 926 -13.24 3.82 52.94
CA VAL A 926 -13.51 5.26 52.76
C VAL A 926 -13.39 6.07 54.06
N PRO A 927 -13.78 5.57 55.27
CA PRO A 927 -13.58 6.30 56.52
C PRO A 927 -12.11 6.51 56.92
N ARG A 928 -11.16 5.77 56.32
CA ARG A 928 -9.72 5.84 56.59
C ARG A 928 -9.00 6.85 55.69
N LEU A 929 -9.71 7.49 54.76
CA LEU A 929 -9.13 8.54 53.91
C LEU A 929 -8.71 9.75 54.75
N ASP A 930 -7.48 10.22 54.53
CA ASP A 930 -6.98 11.42 55.18
C ASP A 930 -7.74 12.68 54.68
N PRO A 931 -8.39 13.44 55.58
CA PRO A 931 -9.18 14.61 55.18
C PRO A 931 -8.39 15.76 54.56
N LYS A 932 -7.09 15.87 54.82
CA LYS A 932 -6.24 16.96 54.32
C LYS A 932 -5.61 16.61 52.99
N THR A 933 -5.20 15.36 52.79
CA THR A 933 -4.39 14.96 51.62
C THR A 933 -5.13 14.14 50.58
N GLN A 934 -6.13 13.33 50.97
CA GLN A 934 -6.79 12.38 50.06
C GLN A 934 -8.19 12.81 49.66
N VAL A 935 -8.93 13.51 50.54
CA VAL A 935 -10.27 14.04 50.21
C VAL A 935 -10.28 15.05 49.05
N PRO A 936 -9.28 15.92 48.87
CA PRO A 936 -9.20 16.79 47.68
C PRO A 936 -9.06 16.04 46.36
N LEU A 937 -8.67 14.75 46.39
CA LEU A 937 -8.53 13.90 45.21
C LEU A 937 -9.88 13.36 44.69
N ILE A 938 -10.99 13.60 45.40
CA ILE A 938 -12.33 13.21 44.98
C ILE A 938 -12.84 14.15 43.87
N GLN A 939 -13.08 13.58 42.68
CA GLN A 939 -13.52 14.27 41.47
C GLN A 939 -15.05 14.47 41.41
N GLU A 940 -15.51 15.41 40.56
CA GLU A 940 -16.92 15.79 40.43
C GLU A 940 -17.85 14.60 40.06
N GLY A 941 -17.39 13.70 39.18
CA GLY A 941 -18.13 12.51 38.80
C GLY A 941 -18.26 11.45 39.90
N GLN A 942 -17.47 11.55 40.98
CA GLN A 942 -17.50 10.60 42.10
C GLN A 942 -18.51 11.02 43.18
N VAL A 943 -18.94 12.29 43.22
CA VAL A 943 -19.89 12.81 44.21
C VAL A 943 -21.28 12.14 44.14
N PRO A 944 -21.87 11.89 42.94
CA PRO A 944 -23.13 11.14 42.83
C PRO A 944 -23.05 9.69 43.31
N HIS A 945 -21.84 9.13 43.40
CA HIS A 945 -21.60 7.73 43.77
C HIS A 945 -21.45 7.52 45.28
N LEU A 946 -21.43 8.59 46.08
CA LEU A 946 -21.51 8.51 47.54
C LEU A 946 -22.91 8.03 47.94
N LYS A 947 -23.01 6.83 48.52
CA LYS A 947 -24.29 6.18 48.81
C LYS A 947 -24.68 6.32 50.28
N GLY A 948 -25.96 6.59 50.52
CA GLY A 948 -26.53 6.59 51.86
C GLY A 948 -26.36 7.91 52.61
N LYS A 949 -27.32 8.16 53.50
CA LYS A 949 -27.46 9.40 54.28
C LYS A 949 -26.23 9.70 55.13
N GLU A 950 -25.61 8.67 55.72
CA GLU A 950 -24.49 8.82 56.66
C GLU A 950 -23.16 9.12 55.94
N GLN A 951 -22.86 8.43 54.84
CA GLN A 951 -21.67 8.67 54.01
C GLN A 951 -21.73 10.07 53.38
N PHE A 952 -22.88 10.43 52.79
CA PHE A 952 -23.09 11.75 52.20
C PHE A 952 -23.01 12.84 53.28
N GLN A 953 -23.63 12.65 54.46
CA GLN A 953 -23.54 13.62 55.55
C GLN A 953 -22.14 13.69 56.19
N ALA A 954 -21.38 12.60 56.30
CA ALA A 954 -20.02 12.61 56.89
C ALA A 954 -19.01 13.34 56.00
N VAL A 955 -19.07 13.06 54.70
CA VAL A 955 -18.27 13.73 53.67
C VAL A 955 -18.69 15.20 53.60
N VAL A 956 -19.98 15.51 53.49
CA VAL A 956 -20.49 16.89 53.42
C VAL A 956 -20.23 17.69 54.70
N THR A 957 -20.41 17.14 55.91
CA THR A 957 -20.20 17.88 57.18
C THR A 957 -18.74 18.28 57.38
N LYS A 958 -17.78 17.42 57.00
CA LYS A 958 -16.35 17.74 57.00
C LYS A 958 -15.97 18.67 55.83
N LEU A 959 -16.76 18.67 54.76
CA LEU A 959 -16.55 19.47 53.55
C LEU A 959 -17.29 20.81 53.50
N VAL A 960 -18.26 21.14 54.39
CA VAL A 960 -19.04 22.40 54.30
C VAL A 960 -18.16 23.67 54.33
N ARG A 961 -16.90 23.56 54.81
CA ARG A 961 -15.91 24.66 54.73
C ARG A 961 -15.00 24.62 53.49
N HIS A 962 -14.95 23.51 52.73
CA HIS A 962 -13.93 23.23 51.70
C HIS A 962 -14.48 22.73 50.35
N ILE A 963 -15.78 22.41 50.24
CA ILE A 963 -16.45 22.38 48.93
C ILE A 963 -16.66 23.84 48.51
N PRO A 964 -16.07 24.30 47.40
CA PRO A 964 -16.37 25.62 46.86
C PRO A 964 -17.86 25.68 46.49
N LEU A 965 -18.49 26.83 46.75
CA LEU A 965 -19.94 27.07 46.64
C LEU A 965 -20.56 26.74 45.27
N ASN A 966 -19.75 26.46 44.25
CA ASN A 966 -20.14 26.13 42.88
C ASN A 966 -20.41 24.63 42.60
N LYS A 967 -20.22 23.72 43.57
CA LYS A 967 -20.34 22.26 43.32
C LYS A 967 -21.73 21.65 43.52
N VAL A 968 -22.71 22.43 43.98
CA VAL A 968 -24.10 21.98 44.23
C VAL A 968 -24.79 21.50 42.94
N LYS A 969 -24.40 22.06 41.80
CA LYS A 969 -24.89 21.66 40.46
C LYS A 969 -24.60 20.19 40.11
N HIS A 970 -23.61 19.56 40.76
CA HIS A 970 -23.23 18.16 40.53
C HIS A 970 -23.96 17.16 41.44
N CYS A 971 -24.81 17.65 42.34
CA CYS A 971 -25.71 16.79 43.10
C CYS A 971 -26.78 16.22 42.18
N SER A 972 -27.07 14.93 42.34
CA SER A 972 -28.20 14.32 41.65
C SER A 972 -29.53 14.82 42.22
N VAL A 973 -30.60 14.68 41.42
CA VAL A 973 -31.98 15.03 41.81
C VAL A 973 -32.39 14.34 43.12
N ALA A 974 -31.92 13.11 43.36
CA ALA A 974 -32.23 12.35 44.57
C ALA A 974 -31.44 12.82 45.81
N GLN A 975 -30.32 13.53 45.63
CA GLN A 975 -29.47 14.00 46.73
C GLN A 975 -29.90 15.37 47.27
N LEU A 976 -30.57 16.21 46.46
CA LEU A 976 -31.03 17.54 46.87
C LEU A 976 -32.01 17.53 48.06
N PRO A 977 -32.99 16.61 48.15
CA PRO A 977 -33.86 16.48 49.33
C PRO A 977 -33.13 16.07 50.61
N HIS A 978 -31.90 15.55 50.53
CA HIS A 978 -31.11 15.12 51.69
C HIS A 978 -30.32 16.27 52.36
N LEU A 979 -30.34 17.48 51.78
CA LEU A 979 -29.79 18.69 52.37
C LEU A 979 -30.72 19.20 53.48
N ARG A 980 -30.16 19.56 54.64
CA ARG A 980 -30.92 20.14 55.76
C ARG A 980 -31.26 21.61 55.49
N ASN A 981 -32.37 22.12 56.03
CA ASN A 981 -32.83 23.51 55.84
C ASN A 981 -31.75 24.58 56.13
N GLY A 982 -30.92 24.36 57.16
CA GLY A 982 -29.79 25.24 57.47
C GLY A 982 -28.68 25.23 56.41
N GLN A 983 -28.49 24.11 55.71
CA GLN A 983 -27.53 24.00 54.60
C GLN A 983 -28.09 24.70 53.35
N ILE A 984 -29.38 24.51 53.05
CA ILE A 984 -30.09 25.16 51.94
C ILE A 984 -30.07 26.69 52.06
N LYS A 985 -30.36 27.22 53.24
CA LYS A 985 -30.28 28.66 53.52
C LYS A 985 -28.87 29.24 53.35
N CYS A 986 -27.82 28.46 53.61
CA CYS A 986 -26.43 28.89 53.43
C CYS A 986 -25.93 28.78 51.98
N ILE A 987 -26.64 28.03 51.12
CA ILE A 987 -26.15 27.62 49.80
C ILE A 987 -26.92 28.30 48.65
N LEU A 988 -28.19 28.67 48.84
CA LEU A 988 -29.04 29.28 47.81
C LEU A 988 -28.91 30.81 47.79
N THR A 989 -27.84 31.32 47.17
CA THR A 989 -27.79 32.73 46.72
C THR A 989 -28.47 32.88 45.36
N GLN A 990 -28.76 34.12 44.95
CA GLN A 990 -29.31 34.39 43.61
C GLN A 990 -28.46 33.76 42.49
N GLU A 991 -27.15 33.90 42.55
CA GLU A 991 -26.21 33.35 41.56
C GLU A 991 -26.16 31.81 41.55
N GLN A 992 -26.32 31.17 42.71
CA GLN A 992 -26.35 29.71 42.76
C GLN A 992 -27.69 29.16 42.28
N PHE A 993 -28.78 29.90 42.51
CA PHE A 993 -30.10 29.52 42.02
C PHE A 993 -30.14 29.50 40.49
N THR A 994 -29.48 30.46 39.82
CA THR A 994 -29.42 30.49 38.34
C THR A 994 -28.59 29.34 37.75
N ASN A 995 -27.75 28.66 38.53
CA ASN A 995 -26.95 27.52 38.09
C ASN A 995 -27.67 26.17 38.17
N LEU A 996 -28.87 26.11 38.76
CA LEU A 996 -29.65 24.87 38.82
C LEU A 996 -30.23 24.52 37.45
N THR A 997 -30.20 23.24 37.10
CA THR A 997 -30.88 22.77 35.89
C THR A 997 -32.41 22.84 36.05
N PRO A 998 -33.18 22.98 34.96
CA PRO A 998 -34.64 22.94 35.01
C PRO A 998 -35.21 21.73 35.79
N GLN A 999 -34.63 20.55 35.64
CA GLN A 999 -35.05 19.32 36.33
C GLN A 999 -34.73 19.34 37.83
N GLN A 1000 -33.58 19.91 38.22
CA GLN A 1000 -33.26 20.12 39.65
C GLN A 1000 -34.23 21.11 40.29
N MET A 1001 -34.64 22.17 39.57
CA MET A 1001 -35.64 23.13 40.06
C MET A 1001 -37.01 22.48 40.30
N GLU A 1002 -37.41 21.53 39.43
CA GLU A 1002 -38.64 20.75 39.62
C GLU A 1002 -38.58 19.82 40.85
N SER A 1003 -37.38 19.46 41.34
CA SER A 1003 -37.18 18.55 42.46
C SER A 1003 -37.11 19.20 43.85
N ILE A 1004 -37.17 20.53 43.90
CA ILE A 1004 -37.17 21.29 45.16
C ILE A 1004 -38.51 21.08 45.87
N ASP A 1005 -38.46 20.53 47.09
CA ASP A 1005 -39.65 20.25 47.88
C ASP A 1005 -40.28 21.52 48.48
N ASP A 1006 -41.51 21.41 48.99
CA ASP A 1006 -42.29 22.54 49.52
C ASP A 1006 -41.63 23.25 50.72
N ASN A 1007 -40.89 22.49 51.55
CA ASN A 1007 -40.19 23.05 52.71
C ASN A 1007 -38.92 23.80 52.30
N GLN A 1008 -38.34 23.45 51.17
CA GLN A 1008 -37.20 24.13 50.58
C GLN A 1008 -37.64 25.36 49.75
N PHE A 1009 -38.84 25.31 49.15
CA PHE A 1009 -39.37 26.37 48.28
C PHE A 1009 -39.67 27.69 49.00
N GLN A 1010 -39.99 27.65 50.30
CA GLN A 1010 -40.25 28.85 51.10
C GLN A 1010 -39.09 29.87 51.13
N PHE A 1011 -37.88 29.45 50.72
CA PHE A 1011 -36.70 30.30 50.65
C PHE A 1011 -36.51 30.98 49.27
N ILE A 1012 -37.41 30.75 48.30
CA ILE A 1012 -37.34 31.30 46.94
C ILE A 1012 -38.24 32.54 46.81
N GLU A 1013 -37.59 33.69 46.59
CA GLU A 1013 -38.17 35.02 46.38
C GLU A 1013 -38.00 35.55 44.94
N GLU A 1014 -38.66 36.68 44.63
CA GLU A 1014 -38.64 37.37 43.32
C GLU A 1014 -37.22 37.64 42.79
N LYS A 1015 -36.26 37.95 43.69
CA LYS A 1015 -34.87 38.20 43.31
C LYS A 1015 -34.19 37.02 42.63
N HIS A 1016 -34.64 35.78 42.87
CA HIS A 1016 -34.04 34.58 42.28
C HIS A 1016 -34.49 34.33 40.84
N VAL A 1017 -35.55 35.02 40.37
CA VAL A 1017 -36.03 34.96 38.98
C VAL A 1017 -35.14 35.75 38.04
N ARG A 1018 -34.48 36.78 38.58
CA ARG A 1018 -33.56 37.64 37.84
C ARG A 1018 -32.32 36.86 37.42
N GLY A 1019 -32.12 36.79 36.09
CA GLY A 1019 -30.99 36.09 35.48
C GLY A 1019 -31.26 34.63 35.10
N LEU A 1020 -32.48 34.12 35.32
CA LEU A 1020 -32.89 32.81 34.82
C LEU A 1020 -33.02 32.79 33.30
N SER A 1021 -32.61 31.68 32.69
CA SER A 1021 -32.86 31.41 31.28
C SER A 1021 -34.34 31.14 31.00
N LYS A 1022 -34.77 31.33 29.74
CA LYS A 1022 -36.14 31.04 29.28
C LYS A 1022 -36.63 29.64 29.68
N LYS A 1023 -35.77 28.62 29.57
CA LYS A 1023 -36.10 27.24 29.94
C LYS A 1023 -36.28 27.07 31.45
N GLN A 1024 -35.46 27.74 32.25
CA GLN A 1024 -35.62 27.73 33.71
C GLN A 1024 -36.86 28.50 34.14
N LEU A 1025 -37.19 29.62 33.50
CA LEU A 1025 -38.42 30.38 33.76
C LEU A 1025 -39.66 29.52 33.47
N LEU A 1026 -39.68 28.82 32.34
CA LEU A 1026 -40.78 27.90 31.99
C LEU A 1026 -40.87 26.70 32.96
N ALA A 1027 -39.75 26.10 33.33
CA ALA A 1027 -39.74 24.98 34.29
C ALA A 1027 -40.19 25.41 35.69
N LEU A 1028 -39.77 26.60 36.13
CA LEU A 1028 -40.21 27.18 37.40
C LEU A 1028 -41.70 27.51 37.37
N GLN A 1029 -42.19 28.13 36.30
CA GLN A 1029 -43.62 28.42 36.12
C GLN A 1029 -44.47 27.14 36.11
N LYS A 1030 -43.98 26.08 35.46
CA LYS A 1030 -44.64 24.78 35.41
C LYS A 1030 -44.63 24.06 36.75
N ALA A 1031 -43.52 24.11 37.48
CA ALA A 1031 -43.40 23.51 38.81
C ALA A 1031 -44.29 24.23 39.82
N ARG A 1032 -44.48 25.55 39.66
CA ARG A 1032 -45.15 26.42 40.65
C ARG A 1032 -46.05 27.47 39.97
N PRO A 1033 -47.15 27.06 39.30
CA PRO A 1033 -48.01 27.99 38.56
C PRO A 1033 -48.75 28.97 39.49
N GLY A 1034 -49.06 28.58 40.73
CA GLY A 1034 -49.72 29.44 41.71
C GLY A 1034 -48.85 30.59 42.22
N ASP A 1035 -47.53 30.41 42.24
CA ASP A 1035 -46.57 31.42 42.71
C ASP A 1035 -46.04 32.31 41.58
N TRP A 1036 -46.34 31.96 40.32
CA TRP A 1036 -45.80 32.64 39.15
C TRP A 1036 -46.17 34.12 39.10
N GLU A 1037 -47.37 34.48 39.54
CA GLU A 1037 -47.84 35.87 39.55
C GLU A 1037 -46.97 36.79 40.43
N LYS A 1038 -46.43 36.23 41.53
CA LYS A 1038 -45.46 36.92 42.38
C LYS A 1038 -44.08 36.92 41.72
N LEU A 1039 -43.61 35.74 41.28
CA LEU A 1039 -42.27 35.55 40.74
C LEU A 1039 -42.02 36.35 39.45
N ARG A 1040 -43.01 36.48 38.55
CA ARG A 1040 -42.87 37.19 37.28
C ARG A 1040 -42.56 38.68 37.42
N LYS A 1041 -42.76 39.25 38.62
CA LYS A 1041 -42.35 40.63 38.94
C LYS A 1041 -40.84 40.79 39.01
N GLY A 1042 -40.10 39.69 39.20
CA GLY A 1042 -38.64 39.66 39.14
C GLY A 1042 -38.05 39.65 37.73
N LEU A 1043 -38.88 39.55 36.67
CA LEU A 1043 -38.42 39.62 35.29
C LEU A 1043 -37.87 41.02 34.97
N VAL A 1044 -36.65 41.07 34.44
CA VAL A 1044 -36.02 42.33 34.00
C VAL A 1044 -36.12 42.52 32.49
N ALA A 1045 -36.04 43.78 32.05
CA ALA A 1045 -36.20 44.14 30.65
C ALA A 1045 -35.24 43.37 29.73
N GLU A 1046 -34.01 43.11 30.17
CA GLU A 1046 -33.00 42.37 29.40
C GLU A 1046 -33.42 40.90 29.16
N GLN A 1047 -34.04 40.23 30.14
CA GLN A 1047 -34.54 38.87 29.95
C GLN A 1047 -35.72 38.84 28.97
N ILE A 1048 -36.54 39.90 28.99
CA ILE A 1048 -37.73 40.05 28.14
C ILE A 1048 -37.32 40.39 26.70
N THR A 1049 -36.27 41.20 26.50
CA THR A 1049 -35.82 41.58 25.15
C THR A 1049 -35.38 40.40 24.31
N ASP A 1050 -34.89 39.34 24.97
CA ASP A 1050 -34.44 38.12 24.29
C ASP A 1050 -35.61 37.20 23.89
N PHE A 1051 -36.85 37.49 24.31
CA PHE A 1051 -38.01 36.64 24.00
C PHE A 1051 -38.26 36.57 22.49
N ASN A 1052 -38.39 35.36 21.97
CA ASN A 1052 -38.49 35.07 20.54
C ASN A 1052 -39.48 33.94 20.21
N SER A 1053 -40.30 33.50 21.18
CA SER A 1053 -41.36 32.52 20.96
C SER A 1053 -42.63 32.91 21.71
N GLN A 1054 -43.78 32.38 21.27
CA GLN A 1054 -45.08 32.71 21.88
C GLN A 1054 -45.14 32.35 23.36
N GLU A 1055 -44.65 31.16 23.74
CA GLU A 1055 -44.67 30.67 25.14
C GLU A 1055 -43.91 31.62 26.09
N GLU A 1056 -42.84 32.25 25.60
CA GLU A 1056 -42.08 33.22 26.37
C GLU A 1056 -42.85 34.53 26.52
N TYR A 1057 -43.49 35.03 25.46
CA TYR A 1057 -44.34 36.23 25.55
C TYR A 1057 -45.57 36.01 26.43
N ASP A 1058 -46.06 34.78 26.53
CA ASP A 1058 -47.16 34.41 27.42
C ASP A 1058 -46.75 34.39 28.91
N LEU A 1059 -45.44 34.43 29.21
CA LEU A 1059 -44.93 34.68 30.57
C LEU A 1059 -45.15 36.12 31.03
N LEU A 1060 -45.45 37.04 30.10
CA LEU A 1060 -45.62 38.48 30.35
C LEU A 1060 -47.09 38.86 30.59
N GLY A 1061 -47.30 39.83 31.48
CA GLY A 1061 -48.57 40.53 31.63
C GLY A 1061 -48.69 41.77 30.73
N ALA A 1062 -49.88 42.35 30.67
CA ALA A 1062 -50.21 43.50 29.81
C ALA A 1062 -49.29 44.72 30.06
N GLU A 1063 -48.96 45.02 31.32
CA GLU A 1063 -48.09 46.13 31.67
C GLU A 1063 -46.66 45.94 31.14
N GLN A 1064 -46.13 44.71 31.23
CA GLN A 1064 -44.79 44.36 30.75
C GLN A 1064 -44.72 44.43 29.21
N LEU A 1065 -45.79 43.97 28.52
CA LEU A 1065 -45.91 44.10 27.06
C LEU A 1065 -45.87 45.58 26.63
N GLN A 1066 -46.61 46.45 27.32
CA GLN A 1066 -46.65 47.88 26.99
C GLN A 1066 -45.34 48.60 27.32
N SER A 1067 -44.66 48.23 28.42
CA SER A 1067 -43.44 48.89 28.87
C SER A 1067 -42.19 48.47 28.12
N CYS A 1068 -42.11 47.20 27.70
CA CYS A 1068 -40.89 46.58 27.18
C CYS A 1068 -40.82 46.50 25.64
N LEU A 1069 -41.96 46.55 24.93
CA LEU A 1069 -42.00 46.46 23.46
C LEU A 1069 -41.86 47.83 22.78
N LYS A 1070 -40.71 48.51 22.87
CA LYS A 1070 -40.54 49.90 22.39
C LYS A 1070 -39.79 50.07 21.05
N GLU A 1071 -38.90 49.15 20.66
CA GLU A 1071 -38.12 49.23 19.40
C GLU A 1071 -37.97 47.85 18.69
N GLN A 1072 -37.46 47.85 17.45
CA GLN A 1072 -37.73 46.91 16.35
C GLN A 1072 -37.60 45.38 16.64
N TRP A 1073 -38.34 44.59 15.83
CA TRP A 1073 -38.30 43.12 15.60
C TRP A 1073 -39.16 42.18 16.48
N GLN A 1074 -39.69 42.64 17.61
CA GLN A 1074 -40.49 41.80 18.53
C GLN A 1074 -41.96 41.58 18.09
N VAL A 1075 -42.39 42.24 17.01
CA VAL A 1075 -43.79 42.22 16.52
C VAL A 1075 -44.16 40.90 15.81
N ALA A 1076 -43.18 40.04 15.51
CA ALA A 1076 -43.41 38.79 14.77
C ALA A 1076 -44.22 37.73 15.55
N PHE A 1077 -44.31 37.86 16.88
CA PHE A 1077 -44.93 36.87 17.77
C PHE A 1077 -46.19 37.40 18.46
N LEU A 1078 -46.79 38.48 17.96
CA LEU A 1078 -47.99 39.10 18.53
C LEU A 1078 -49.22 38.67 17.76
N LYS A 1079 -49.77 37.50 18.14
CA LYS A 1079 -50.92 36.89 17.47
C LYS A 1079 -52.25 37.20 18.15
N GLN A 1080 -52.23 37.43 19.46
CA GLN A 1080 -53.43 37.67 20.25
C GLN A 1080 -53.89 39.13 20.12
N GLU A 1081 -55.21 39.34 20.19
CA GLU A 1081 -55.79 40.69 20.08
C GLU A 1081 -55.26 41.64 21.17
N PHE A 1082 -55.15 41.18 22.42
CA PHE A 1082 -54.62 42.00 23.53
C PHE A 1082 -53.14 42.36 23.34
N GLN A 1083 -52.35 41.47 22.76
CA GLN A 1083 -50.94 41.71 22.46
C GLN A 1083 -50.79 42.80 21.40
N ILE A 1084 -51.62 42.74 20.35
CA ILE A 1084 -51.64 43.76 19.27
C ILE A 1084 -52.14 45.10 19.80
N GLN A 1085 -53.15 45.11 20.68
CA GLN A 1085 -53.68 46.33 21.29
C GLN A 1085 -52.68 46.99 22.26
N ALA A 1086 -51.89 46.20 22.99
CA ALA A 1086 -50.85 46.68 23.90
C ALA A 1086 -49.59 47.20 23.17
N CYS A 1087 -49.50 47.07 21.84
CA CYS A 1087 -48.34 47.50 21.05
C CYS A 1087 -48.20 49.02 20.93
N PRO A 1088 -46.98 49.57 21.14
CA PRO A 1088 -46.70 50.98 20.84
C PRO A 1088 -46.82 51.35 19.35
N ALA A 1089 -47.46 52.49 19.06
CA ALA A 1089 -47.80 52.93 17.71
C ALA A 1089 -46.61 53.17 16.74
N ALA A 1090 -45.39 53.33 17.26
CA ALA A 1090 -44.18 53.57 16.46
C ALA A 1090 -43.64 52.30 15.76
N LEU A 1091 -44.04 51.11 16.21
CA LEU A 1091 -43.50 49.84 15.74
C LEU A 1091 -44.09 49.33 14.41
N VAL A 1092 -45.24 49.88 13.99
CA VAL A 1092 -45.98 49.44 12.80
C VAL A 1092 -45.21 49.68 11.49
N CYS A 1093 -44.30 50.67 11.45
CA CYS A 1093 -43.52 51.01 10.25
C CYS A 1093 -42.45 49.96 9.87
N TYR A 1094 -42.21 48.96 10.73
CA TYR A 1094 -41.15 47.95 10.54
C TYR A 1094 -41.68 46.59 10.06
N LEU A 1095 -42.99 46.50 9.76
CA LEU A 1095 -43.60 45.29 9.25
C LEU A 1095 -43.09 44.98 7.82
N LYS A 1096 -42.52 43.78 7.64
CA LYS A 1096 -42.07 43.28 6.33
C LYS A 1096 -43.26 42.74 5.52
N LYS A 1097 -43.07 42.60 4.19
CA LYS A 1097 -44.07 42.06 3.24
C LYS A 1097 -44.73 40.76 3.73
N ALA A 1098 -43.94 39.77 4.15
CA ALA A 1098 -44.45 38.50 4.63
C ALA A 1098 -45.31 38.65 5.90
N GLN A 1099 -44.97 39.58 6.79
CA GLN A 1099 -45.70 39.81 8.04
C GLN A 1099 -47.00 40.59 7.80
N LEU A 1100 -46.96 41.59 6.92
CA LEU A 1100 -48.17 42.28 6.48
C LEU A 1100 -49.15 41.31 5.83
N GLN A 1101 -48.66 40.34 5.07
CA GLN A 1101 -49.48 39.29 4.44
C GLN A 1101 -50.03 38.26 5.43
N LEU A 1102 -49.38 38.06 6.60
CA LEU A 1102 -49.90 37.21 7.69
C LEU A 1102 -50.99 37.88 8.54
N ILE A 1103 -51.12 39.21 8.46
CA ILE A 1103 -52.27 39.91 9.03
C ILE A 1103 -53.50 39.51 8.23
N SER A 1104 -54.43 38.80 8.87
CA SER A 1104 -55.67 38.37 8.24
C SER A 1104 -56.47 39.58 7.70
N THR A 1105 -57.28 39.38 6.66
CA THR A 1105 -58.13 40.46 6.09
C THR A 1105 -59.03 41.11 7.14
N LYS A 1106 -59.48 40.35 8.15
CA LYS A 1106 -60.26 40.85 9.29
C LYS A 1106 -59.43 41.77 10.19
N GLN A 1107 -58.23 41.33 10.60
CA GLN A 1107 -57.30 42.19 11.35
C GLN A 1107 -56.91 43.42 10.53
N PHE A 1108 -56.70 43.28 9.22
CA PHE A 1108 -56.34 44.39 8.32
C PHE A 1108 -57.47 45.42 8.19
N SER A 1109 -58.74 44.96 8.16
CA SER A 1109 -59.91 45.85 8.17
C SER A 1109 -60.10 46.63 9.48
N SER A 1110 -59.55 46.12 10.59
CA SER A 1110 -59.59 46.80 11.89
C SER A 1110 -58.51 47.89 12.04
N VAL A 1111 -57.57 47.97 11.09
CA VAL A 1111 -56.53 49.01 11.08
C VAL A 1111 -57.15 50.37 10.74
N THR A 1112 -56.92 51.35 11.61
CA THR A 1112 -57.50 52.70 11.46
C THR A 1112 -56.87 53.48 10.31
N VAL A 1113 -57.60 54.43 9.71
CA VAL A 1113 -57.11 55.31 8.62
C VAL A 1113 -55.80 56.04 8.99
N LYS A 1114 -55.62 56.39 10.27
CA LYS A 1114 -54.41 57.05 10.78
C LYS A 1114 -53.22 56.10 10.82
N GLN A 1115 -53.43 54.84 11.22
CA GLN A 1115 -52.42 53.79 11.14
C GLN A 1115 -52.09 53.46 9.67
N LEU A 1116 -53.11 53.42 8.79
CA LEU A 1116 -52.96 53.12 7.37
C LEU A 1116 -52.18 54.20 6.59
N ARG A 1117 -52.48 55.49 6.79
CA ARG A 1117 -51.70 56.60 6.19
C ARG A 1117 -50.23 56.58 6.62
N ARG A 1118 -49.95 56.14 7.84
CA ARG A 1118 -48.60 56.03 8.37
C ARG A 1118 -47.87 54.80 7.83
N LEU A 1119 -48.59 53.68 7.64
CA LEU A 1119 -48.13 52.48 6.92
C LEU A 1119 -47.72 52.79 5.47
N ILE A 1120 -48.50 53.62 4.75
CA ILE A 1120 -48.25 53.95 3.34
C ILE A 1120 -47.12 54.99 3.17
N GLY A 1121 -46.99 55.96 4.08
CA GLY A 1121 -45.93 56.99 4.03
C GLY A 1121 -46.16 58.09 2.97
N HIS A 1122 -45.44 59.22 3.09
CA HIS A 1122 -45.80 60.52 2.49
C HIS A 1122 -45.57 60.73 0.97
N LYS A 1123 -45.69 59.69 0.11
CA LYS A 1123 -45.84 59.69 -1.38
C LYS A 1123 -44.94 58.68 -2.11
N LYS A 1124 -45.23 57.36 -2.06
CA LYS A 1124 -45.07 56.38 -3.18
C LYS A 1124 -45.88 55.11 -2.88
N TRP A 1125 -47.20 55.15 -3.12
CA TRP A 1125 -48.11 53.99 -3.03
C TRP A 1125 -47.53 52.74 -3.69
N ASP A 1126 -46.85 52.92 -4.82
CA ASP A 1126 -46.27 51.85 -5.64
C ASP A 1126 -45.33 50.94 -4.82
N LYS A 1127 -44.52 51.51 -3.93
CA LYS A 1127 -43.62 50.72 -3.05
C LYS A 1127 -44.34 50.01 -1.90
N PHE A 1128 -45.48 50.54 -1.44
CA PHE A 1128 -46.29 49.91 -0.39
C PHE A 1128 -47.16 48.80 -0.98
N ARG A 1129 -47.73 49.05 -2.17
CA ARG A 1129 -48.52 48.09 -2.94
C ARG A 1129 -47.76 46.79 -3.20
N GLU A 1130 -46.47 46.89 -3.50
CA GLU A 1130 -45.57 45.75 -3.68
C GLU A 1130 -45.44 44.85 -2.44
N LYS A 1131 -45.86 45.29 -1.24
CA LYS A 1131 -45.68 44.60 0.04
C LYS A 1131 -46.95 43.97 0.65
N ILE A 1132 -48.12 44.16 0.05
CA ILE A 1132 -49.39 43.60 0.54
C ILE A 1132 -50.04 42.69 -0.51
N SER A 1133 -50.84 41.72 -0.08
CA SER A 1133 -51.46 40.75 -0.99
C SER A 1133 -52.57 41.40 -1.85
N GLU A 1134 -52.92 40.78 -2.96
CA GLU A 1134 -54.01 41.26 -3.83
C GLU A 1134 -55.36 41.26 -3.10
N ALA A 1135 -55.62 40.25 -2.26
CA ALA A 1135 -56.80 40.21 -1.39
C ALA A 1135 -56.83 41.40 -0.40
N GLN A 1136 -55.68 41.73 0.21
CA GLN A 1136 -55.57 42.91 1.08
C GLN A 1136 -55.72 44.23 0.31
N VAL A 1137 -55.42 44.26 -0.99
CA VAL A 1137 -55.64 45.43 -1.85
C VAL A 1137 -57.06 45.55 -2.36
N ASN A 1138 -57.74 44.45 -2.60
CA ASN A 1138 -59.17 44.49 -2.87
C ASN A 1138 -59.95 45.09 -1.69
N GLU A 1139 -59.46 44.95 -0.44
CA GLU A 1139 -60.06 45.66 0.70
C GLU A 1139 -59.93 47.20 0.60
N PHE A 1140 -58.97 47.75 -0.15
CA PHE A 1140 -58.86 49.20 -0.38
C PHE A 1140 -59.99 49.77 -1.24
N THR A 1141 -60.64 48.97 -2.08
CA THR A 1141 -61.69 49.42 -3.02
C THR A 1141 -62.96 49.91 -2.34
N LYS A 1142 -63.08 49.72 -1.02
CA LYS A 1142 -64.15 50.34 -0.23
C LYS A 1142 -63.84 51.83 0.00
N LYS A 1143 -64.76 52.68 -0.45
CA LYS A 1143 -64.76 54.16 -0.51
C LYS A 1143 -63.93 54.93 0.55
N LYS A 1144 -63.82 54.45 1.80
CA LYS A 1144 -63.05 55.10 2.89
C LYS A 1144 -61.53 54.99 2.78
N GLN A 1145 -61.01 53.99 2.06
CA GLN A 1145 -59.56 53.77 1.89
C GLN A 1145 -59.06 54.24 0.51
N VAL A 1146 -59.94 54.30 -0.49
CA VAL A 1146 -59.67 54.86 -1.83
C VAL A 1146 -59.27 56.34 -1.75
N ASP A 1147 -59.82 57.11 -0.81
CA ASP A 1147 -59.46 58.53 -0.59
C ASP A 1147 -57.97 58.76 -0.23
N ILE A 1148 -57.20 57.71 0.05
CA ILE A 1148 -55.77 57.79 0.34
C ILE A 1148 -54.92 57.69 -0.95
N LEU A 1149 -55.52 57.28 -2.07
CA LEU A 1149 -54.86 57.06 -3.37
C LEU A 1149 -55.16 58.20 -4.35
N LYS A 1150 -54.20 58.52 -5.24
CA LYS A 1150 -54.44 59.45 -6.36
C LYS A 1150 -55.27 58.79 -7.47
N PRO A 1151 -55.98 59.56 -8.32
CA PRO A 1151 -56.72 59.01 -9.46
C PRO A 1151 -55.88 58.14 -10.40
N GLU A 1152 -54.58 58.44 -10.57
CA GLU A 1152 -53.68 57.64 -11.41
C GLU A 1152 -53.24 56.31 -10.75
N GLN A 1153 -53.48 56.14 -9.44
CA GLN A 1153 -53.07 55.00 -8.61
C GLN A 1153 -54.25 54.05 -8.31
N ILE A 1154 -55.46 54.49 -8.62
CA ILE A 1154 -56.72 53.74 -8.59
C ILE A 1154 -56.87 53.08 -9.96
#